data_AF-A0A8J7RH01-F1
#
_entry.id   AF-A0A8J7RH01-F1
#
_cell.length_a   1.000
_cell.length_b   1.000
_cell.length_c   1.000
_cell.angle_alpha   90.00
_cell.angle_beta   90.00
_cell.angle_gamma   90.00
#
_symmetry.space_group_name_H-M   'P 1'
#
loop_
_entity.id
_entity.type
_entity.pdbx_description
1 polymer ?
#
loop_
_entity_poly.entity_id
_entity_poly.type
_entity_poly.pdbx_seq_one_letter_code
_entity_poly.pdbx_strand_id
1 'polypeptide(L)'
;MPLSPANHHKTRKEIRTYLENIESGETPDPERLRDHLKRWDAQLEQQDKYRNENLFHLQERVKELSMLYEVIQCLQTPRPDLNLEHVIKEVLRVIPDGFRLPENTAAVLKLNDKVYQTGAFHPSDNDLVSRKTLTSGHELELRISIAAPDDALYFLKEERVLLDRIAWLVARFYNHYLTVLNLSEREELYRTTLYSVGDAVITTDIFGLIQQVNPVAAELTGWKEEEAIGRQIEEVFCIINEDTREKIENPVGKVLQHGRIVALANHTLLVSRKGREIPIADTGAPIKKENGEITGVVLVFHDQLKERALLNRLEESEEQFRSMVELAPEPIFIQTDHKFAYLNPAAVKLYGAESEHELLGTPVFDHFHPDYHDVIRNRIMRLNVKREKVEELSRQVHIRRDGSHVWVETVGTPIYYEGKEGALVLLRDVSEQVRHEQAARENLKEKEVLLAEVHHRVKNNMAVISGLLELEAEMSDTPEMKEVLKKAESRIRSMALIHEKLYKSDSFAEIDFGAYIIELAGFIQEHYSSDKKRIHMSFDLDKVYLDITRAVPCGIILNELITNGMKYAFKNRSEGTVTIGLTRKDKEAVLEYKDDGTGFGQQVVEDINSGNIRSLGMQLIAGLTSQLKGKMEIGNAQGARVEIRFPVNNS
;
A
#
# COMPACT_ATOMS: atom_id res chain seq x y z
N MET A 1 -78.40 -16.73 69.54
CA MET A 1 -78.43 -15.99 70.82
C MET A 1 -78.11 -16.96 71.94
N PRO A 2 -77.06 -16.76 72.75
CA PRO A 2 -76.81 -17.63 73.88
C PRO A 2 -77.95 -17.47 74.89
N LEU A 3 -78.47 -18.59 75.40
CA LEU A 3 -79.43 -18.57 76.50
C LEU A 3 -78.82 -17.80 77.68
N SER A 4 -79.53 -16.77 78.13
CA SER A 4 -79.11 -15.87 79.20
C SER A 4 -78.70 -16.64 80.47
N PRO A 5 -77.67 -16.18 81.22
CA PRO A 5 -77.28 -16.74 82.52
C PRO A 5 -78.42 -16.82 83.55
N ALA A 6 -79.55 -16.14 83.28
CA ALA A 6 -80.78 -16.24 84.05
C ALA A 6 -81.39 -17.66 84.09
N ASN A 7 -81.27 -18.47 83.03
CA ASN A 7 -81.88 -19.80 83.00
C ASN A 7 -81.10 -20.82 83.85
N HIS A 8 -79.76 -20.77 83.84
CA HIS A 8 -78.93 -21.58 84.73
C HIS A 8 -79.16 -21.24 86.22
N HIS A 9 -79.44 -19.98 86.52
CA HIS A 9 -79.72 -19.55 87.89
C HIS A 9 -81.06 -20.05 88.43
N LYS A 10 -82.09 -20.14 87.57
CA LYS A 10 -83.44 -20.58 87.98
C LYS A 10 -83.46 -22.09 88.27
N THR A 11 -82.86 -22.91 87.40
CA THR A 11 -82.78 -24.37 87.60
C THR A 11 -81.92 -24.71 88.82
N ARG A 12 -80.74 -24.08 89.00
CA ARG A 12 -79.90 -24.27 90.20
C ARG A 12 -80.60 -23.88 91.49
N LYS A 13 -81.44 -22.85 91.47
CA LYS A 13 -82.21 -22.42 92.65
C LYS A 13 -83.30 -23.43 92.98
N GLU A 14 -84.03 -23.93 91.98
CA GLU A 14 -85.05 -24.98 92.15
C GLU A 14 -84.45 -26.28 92.68
N ILE A 15 -83.28 -26.72 92.17
CA ILE A 15 -82.57 -27.92 92.66
C ILE A 15 -82.03 -27.73 94.07
N ARG A 16 -81.52 -26.53 94.38
CA ARG A 16 -81.06 -26.20 95.73
C ARG A 16 -82.21 -26.24 96.73
N THR A 17 -83.36 -25.65 96.40
CA THR A 17 -84.58 -25.73 97.21
C THR A 17 -85.08 -27.18 97.32
N TYR A 18 -84.91 -28.00 96.29
CA TYR A 18 -85.30 -29.42 96.31
C TYR A 18 -84.36 -30.30 97.15
N LEU A 19 -83.05 -30.03 97.14
CA LEU A 19 -82.05 -30.68 98.01
C LEU A 19 -82.25 -30.27 99.48
N GLU A 20 -82.58 -29.01 99.75
CA GLU A 20 -82.96 -28.51 101.07
C GLU A 20 -84.26 -29.16 101.60
N ASN A 21 -85.20 -29.51 100.71
CA ASN A 21 -86.43 -30.23 101.07
C ASN A 21 -86.18 -31.73 101.38
N ILE A 22 -85.18 -32.36 100.76
CA ILE A 22 -84.76 -33.75 101.08
C ILE A 22 -84.08 -33.81 102.45
N GLU A 23 -83.26 -32.81 102.81
CA GLU A 23 -82.60 -32.71 104.12
C GLU A 23 -83.58 -32.45 105.28
N SER A 24 -84.79 -31.95 104.99
CA SER A 24 -85.84 -31.67 105.99
C SER A 24 -86.89 -32.78 106.15
N GLY A 25 -86.75 -33.91 105.46
CA GLY A 25 -87.55 -35.12 105.70
C GLY A 25 -88.85 -35.24 104.89
N GLU A 26 -89.09 -34.37 103.91
CA GLU A 26 -90.20 -34.53 102.96
C GLU A 26 -89.84 -35.53 101.84
N THR A 27 -90.73 -36.49 101.55
CA THR A 27 -90.54 -37.43 100.43
C THR A 27 -90.85 -36.73 99.10
N PRO A 28 -89.89 -36.60 98.17
CA PRO A 28 -90.15 -35.84 96.95
C PRO A 28 -90.91 -36.64 95.91
N ASP A 29 -91.78 -35.97 95.15
CA ASP A 29 -92.55 -36.54 94.02
C ASP A 29 -91.62 -37.00 92.87
N PRO A 30 -91.50 -38.33 92.63
CA PRO A 30 -90.55 -38.89 91.65
C PRO A 30 -90.84 -38.52 90.19
N GLU A 31 -92.08 -38.16 89.85
CA GLU A 31 -92.45 -37.79 88.48
C GLU A 31 -91.96 -36.37 88.14
N ARG A 32 -92.13 -35.42 89.06
CA ARG A 32 -91.60 -34.06 88.91
C ARG A 32 -90.08 -34.02 88.74
N LEU A 33 -89.36 -34.87 89.47
CA LEU A 33 -87.90 -34.94 89.37
C LEU A 33 -87.44 -35.43 87.98
N ARG A 34 -88.15 -36.43 87.42
CA ARG A 34 -87.89 -36.95 86.08
C ARG A 34 -88.10 -35.92 84.98
N ASP A 35 -89.15 -35.11 85.10
CA ASP A 35 -89.44 -34.04 84.12
C ASP A 35 -88.44 -32.88 84.20
N HIS A 36 -87.97 -32.52 85.40
CA HIS A 36 -86.91 -31.52 85.57
C HIS A 36 -85.56 -32.01 85.02
N LEU A 37 -85.20 -33.28 85.23
CA LEU A 37 -83.99 -33.89 84.66
C LEU A 37 -84.03 -33.90 83.12
N LYS A 38 -85.15 -34.33 82.51
CA LYS A 38 -85.31 -34.32 81.04
C LYS A 38 -85.15 -32.92 80.41
N ARG A 39 -85.69 -31.88 81.06
CA ARG A 39 -85.55 -30.48 80.57
C ARG A 39 -84.12 -29.96 80.72
N TRP A 40 -83.41 -30.38 81.76
CA TRP A 40 -82.00 -30.05 81.92
C TRP A 40 -81.14 -30.77 80.87
N ASP A 41 -81.34 -32.07 80.67
CA ASP A 41 -80.61 -32.83 79.64
C ASP A 41 -80.79 -32.20 78.25
N ALA A 42 -82.01 -31.79 77.88
CA ALA A 42 -82.26 -31.09 76.61
C ALA A 42 -81.57 -29.70 76.52
N GLN A 43 -81.43 -28.98 77.65
CA GLN A 43 -80.69 -27.70 77.69
C GLN A 43 -79.17 -27.89 77.59
N LEU A 44 -78.63 -28.94 78.23
CA LEU A 44 -77.23 -29.31 78.13
C LEU A 44 -76.88 -29.73 76.69
N GLU A 45 -77.72 -30.56 76.04
CA GLU A 45 -77.56 -30.94 74.64
C GLU A 45 -77.56 -29.72 73.69
N GLN A 46 -78.45 -28.75 73.92
CA GLN A 46 -78.50 -27.53 73.11
C GLN A 46 -77.25 -26.63 73.32
N GLN A 47 -76.74 -26.56 74.54
CA GLN A 47 -75.54 -25.79 74.87
C GLN A 47 -74.27 -26.45 74.34
N ASP A 48 -74.17 -27.77 74.43
CA ASP A 48 -73.06 -28.55 73.86
C ASP A 48 -73.07 -28.46 72.33
N LYS A 49 -74.25 -28.49 71.69
CA LYS A 49 -74.38 -28.26 70.25
C LYS A 49 -73.87 -26.87 69.85
N TYR A 50 -74.29 -25.81 70.54
CA TYR A 50 -73.81 -24.45 70.27
C TYR A 50 -72.32 -24.26 70.54
N ARG A 51 -71.79 -24.91 71.58
CA ARG A 51 -70.35 -24.89 71.90
C ARG A 51 -69.54 -25.58 70.81
N ASN A 52 -69.99 -26.75 70.35
CA ASN A 52 -69.33 -27.50 69.28
C ASN A 52 -69.38 -26.74 67.94
N GLU A 53 -70.51 -26.10 67.60
CA GLU A 53 -70.64 -25.23 66.43
C GLU A 53 -69.64 -24.05 66.47
N ASN A 54 -69.51 -23.37 67.62
CA ASN A 54 -68.54 -22.27 67.76
C ASN A 54 -67.09 -22.76 67.73
N LEU A 55 -66.78 -23.91 68.36
CA LEU A 55 -65.44 -24.49 68.33
C LEU A 55 -65.04 -24.86 66.90
N PHE A 56 -65.97 -25.42 66.12
CA PHE A 56 -65.76 -25.72 64.71
C PHE A 56 -65.48 -24.45 63.90
N HIS A 57 -66.29 -23.40 64.03
CA HIS A 57 -66.05 -22.12 63.35
C HIS A 57 -64.72 -21.47 63.73
N LEU A 58 -64.30 -21.56 65.00
CA LEU A 58 -63.00 -21.08 65.46
C LEU A 58 -61.84 -21.87 64.84
N GLN A 59 -61.96 -23.20 64.79
CA GLN A 59 -60.95 -24.07 64.18
C GLN A 59 -60.79 -23.78 62.69
N GLU A 60 -61.89 -23.63 61.95
CA GLU A 60 -61.84 -23.24 60.53
C GLU A 60 -61.21 -21.86 60.35
N ARG A 61 -61.55 -20.88 61.20
CA ARG A 61 -60.94 -19.55 61.10
C ARG A 61 -59.44 -19.53 61.39
N VAL A 62 -58.98 -20.40 62.29
CA VAL A 62 -57.54 -20.58 62.55
C VAL A 62 -56.83 -21.17 61.33
N LYS A 63 -57.41 -22.17 60.65
CA LYS A 63 -56.85 -22.74 59.41
C LYS A 63 -56.70 -21.69 58.31
N GLU A 64 -57.76 -20.92 58.05
CA GLU A 64 -57.74 -19.85 57.03
C GLU A 64 -56.65 -18.82 57.30
N LEU A 65 -56.50 -18.40 58.56
CA LEU A 65 -55.49 -17.40 58.96
C LEU A 65 -54.06 -17.97 58.90
N SER A 66 -53.86 -19.22 59.30
CA SER A 66 -52.56 -19.89 59.21
C SER A 66 -52.11 -20.03 57.76
N MET A 67 -53.00 -20.47 56.86
CA MET A 67 -52.73 -20.55 55.43
C MET A 67 -52.40 -19.17 54.84
N LEU A 68 -53.19 -18.13 55.17
CA LEU A 68 -52.88 -16.76 54.71
C LEU A 68 -51.53 -16.26 55.21
N TYR A 69 -51.16 -16.58 56.45
CA TYR A 69 -49.86 -16.23 57.00
C TYR A 69 -48.74 -16.92 56.22
N GLU A 70 -48.86 -18.22 55.95
CA GLU A 70 -47.88 -18.97 55.17
C GLU A 70 -47.76 -18.44 53.72
N VAL A 71 -48.88 -18.12 53.06
CA VAL A 71 -48.87 -17.47 51.73
C VAL A 71 -48.10 -16.15 51.77
N ILE A 72 -48.33 -15.32 52.78
CA ILE A 72 -47.60 -14.05 52.96
C ILE A 72 -46.10 -14.31 53.17
N GLN A 73 -45.73 -15.30 53.99
CA GLN A 73 -44.33 -15.68 54.19
C GLN A 73 -43.67 -16.11 52.88
N CYS A 74 -44.32 -16.95 52.09
CA CYS A 74 -43.82 -17.37 50.77
C CYS A 74 -43.56 -16.17 49.84
N LEU A 75 -44.48 -15.19 49.83
CA LEU A 75 -44.38 -14.01 48.98
C LEU A 75 -43.40 -12.94 49.46
N GLN A 76 -43.10 -12.88 50.77
CA GLN A 76 -42.24 -11.85 51.37
C GLN A 76 -40.81 -12.31 51.67
N THR A 77 -40.51 -13.60 51.55
CA THR A 77 -39.17 -14.13 51.81
C THR A 77 -38.17 -13.55 50.79
N PRO A 78 -37.13 -12.81 51.23
CA PRO A 78 -36.11 -12.28 50.32
C PRO A 78 -35.32 -13.43 49.67
N ARG A 79 -35.21 -13.43 48.34
CA ARG A 79 -34.45 -14.44 47.59
C ARG A 79 -33.45 -13.77 46.66
N PRO A 80 -32.16 -14.13 46.69
CA PRO A 80 -31.15 -13.58 45.79
C PRO A 80 -31.47 -13.88 44.31
N ASP A 81 -31.97 -15.09 44.04
CA ASP A 81 -32.28 -15.57 42.69
C ASP A 81 -33.80 -15.74 42.55
N LEU A 82 -34.51 -14.62 42.43
CA LEU A 82 -35.97 -14.56 42.49
C LEU A 82 -36.64 -15.29 41.30
N ASN A 83 -36.81 -16.60 41.42
CA ASN A 83 -37.50 -17.41 40.43
C ASN A 83 -39.02 -17.39 40.69
N LEU A 84 -39.73 -16.63 39.87
CA LEU A 84 -41.18 -16.47 39.95
C LEU A 84 -41.94 -17.81 39.97
N GLU A 85 -41.50 -18.80 39.19
CA GLU A 85 -42.15 -20.11 39.12
C GLU A 85 -42.02 -20.88 40.44
N HIS A 86 -40.89 -20.76 41.12
CA HIS A 86 -40.66 -21.43 42.40
C HIS A 86 -41.55 -20.83 43.49
N VAL A 87 -41.65 -19.50 43.56
CA VAL A 87 -42.50 -18.78 44.52
C VAL A 87 -43.98 -19.13 44.30
N ILE A 88 -44.44 -19.16 43.05
CA ILE A 88 -45.83 -19.53 42.72
C ILE A 88 -46.15 -20.96 43.15
N LYS A 89 -45.24 -21.92 42.92
CA LYS A 89 -45.44 -23.33 43.31
C LYS A 89 -45.56 -23.51 44.82
N GLU A 90 -44.79 -22.77 45.60
CA GLU A 90 -44.88 -22.81 47.07
C GLU A 90 -46.18 -22.22 47.59
N VAL A 91 -46.62 -21.08 47.03
CA VAL A 91 -47.92 -20.50 47.35
C VAL A 91 -49.04 -21.50 47.03
N LEU A 92 -49.02 -22.11 45.85
CA LEU A 92 -50.02 -23.11 45.45
C LEU A 92 -50.08 -24.34 46.35
N ARG A 93 -48.94 -24.75 46.93
CA ARG A 93 -48.86 -25.89 47.84
C ARG A 93 -49.61 -25.66 49.15
N VAL A 94 -49.63 -24.42 49.62
CA VAL A 94 -50.18 -24.02 50.93
C VAL A 94 -51.68 -23.76 50.87
N ILE A 95 -52.20 -23.32 49.71
CA ILE A 95 -53.62 -22.94 49.54
C ILE A 95 -54.61 -24.03 50.02
N PRO A 96 -54.44 -25.33 49.68
CA PRO A 96 -55.39 -26.38 50.09
C PRO A 96 -55.64 -26.47 51.61
N ASP A 97 -54.62 -26.21 52.43
CA ASP A 97 -54.68 -26.36 53.89
C ASP A 97 -55.62 -25.35 54.58
N GLY A 98 -55.99 -24.27 53.87
CA GLY A 98 -56.92 -23.25 54.35
C GLY A 98 -58.39 -23.54 54.10
N PHE A 99 -58.74 -24.63 53.41
CA PHE A 99 -60.12 -24.99 53.06
C PHE A 99 -60.64 -26.14 53.92
N ARG A 100 -61.97 -26.30 53.99
CA ARG A 100 -62.63 -27.30 54.85
C ARG A 100 -62.19 -28.75 54.61
N LEU A 101 -61.78 -29.09 53.39
CA LEU A 101 -61.36 -30.43 52.97
C LEU A 101 -59.97 -30.38 52.29
N PRO A 102 -58.88 -30.19 53.04
CA PRO A 102 -57.54 -30.00 52.47
C PRO A 102 -57.10 -31.14 51.55
N GLU A 103 -57.37 -32.39 51.95
CA GLU A 103 -56.97 -33.60 51.22
C GLU A 103 -57.66 -33.73 49.85
N ASN A 104 -58.79 -33.05 49.67
CA ASN A 104 -59.58 -33.07 48.44
C ASN A 104 -59.54 -31.73 47.69
N THR A 105 -58.81 -30.74 48.20
CA THR A 105 -58.74 -29.39 47.60
C THR A 105 -57.53 -29.27 46.69
N ALA A 106 -57.74 -28.84 45.45
CA ALA A 106 -56.68 -28.57 44.49
C ALA A 106 -56.74 -27.11 44.00
N ALA A 107 -55.58 -26.51 43.76
CA ALA A 107 -55.46 -25.12 43.34
C ALA A 107 -54.74 -25.02 41.98
N VAL A 108 -55.25 -24.15 41.12
CA VAL A 108 -54.66 -23.80 39.82
C VAL A 108 -54.52 -22.30 39.74
N LEU A 109 -53.31 -21.82 39.44
CA LEU A 109 -53.05 -20.44 39.08
C LEU A 109 -52.70 -20.38 37.60
N LYS A 110 -53.51 -19.68 36.83
CA LYS A 110 -53.19 -19.29 35.46
C LYS A 110 -52.70 -17.84 35.45
N LEU A 111 -51.53 -17.62 34.88
CA LEU A 111 -50.91 -16.31 34.72
C LEU A 111 -50.51 -16.16 33.26
N ASN A 112 -51.30 -15.40 32.50
CA ASN A 112 -51.29 -15.40 31.03
C ASN A 112 -51.38 -16.84 30.44
N ASP A 113 -50.37 -17.27 29.68
CA ASP A 113 -50.30 -18.58 29.03
C ASP A 113 -49.71 -19.68 29.93
N LYS A 114 -49.17 -19.33 31.11
CA LYS A 114 -48.57 -20.29 32.03
C LYS A 114 -49.61 -20.75 33.06
N VAL A 115 -49.72 -22.07 33.22
CA VAL A 115 -50.61 -22.71 34.17
C VAL A 115 -49.77 -23.43 35.22
N TYR A 116 -50.04 -23.13 36.49
CA TYR A 116 -49.42 -23.73 37.65
C TYR A 116 -50.50 -24.47 38.44
N GLN A 117 -50.28 -25.73 38.80
CA GLN A 117 -51.30 -26.57 39.43
C GLN A 117 -50.73 -27.48 40.52
N THR A 118 -51.58 -27.87 41.48
CA THR A 118 -51.29 -28.96 42.43
C THR A 118 -51.67 -30.34 41.83
N GLY A 119 -51.08 -31.42 42.34
CA GLY A 119 -50.96 -32.73 41.65
C GLY A 119 -52.24 -33.56 41.41
N ALA A 120 -53.42 -33.08 41.78
CA ALA A 120 -54.69 -33.80 41.61
C ALA A 120 -55.86 -32.86 41.24
N PHE A 121 -55.64 -31.90 40.34
CA PHE A 121 -56.71 -31.01 39.88
C PHE A 121 -57.62 -31.68 38.83
N HIS A 122 -58.91 -31.79 39.15
CA HIS A 122 -59.97 -32.13 38.20
C HIS A 122 -60.92 -30.94 38.07
N PRO A 123 -61.03 -30.31 36.88
CA PRO A 123 -61.96 -29.19 36.70
C PRO A 123 -63.39 -29.66 36.86
N SER A 124 -64.17 -28.92 37.65
CA SER A 124 -65.58 -29.15 37.92
C SER A 124 -66.39 -27.89 37.62
N ASP A 125 -67.68 -28.04 37.28
CA ASP A 125 -68.59 -26.91 37.09
C ASP A 125 -68.81 -26.09 38.40
N ASN A 126 -68.41 -26.64 39.55
CA ASN A 126 -68.51 -26.02 40.87
C ASN A 126 -67.20 -25.34 41.35
N ASP A 127 -66.19 -25.18 40.49
CA ASP A 127 -64.91 -24.56 40.85
C ASP A 127 -65.08 -23.12 41.37
N LEU A 128 -64.32 -22.78 42.42
CA LEU A 128 -64.23 -21.41 42.93
C LEU A 128 -63.15 -20.64 42.15
N VAL A 129 -63.54 -19.55 41.47
CA VAL A 129 -62.65 -18.78 40.59
C VAL A 129 -62.54 -17.34 41.07
N SER A 130 -61.32 -16.81 41.11
CA SER A 130 -61.03 -15.39 41.27
C SER A 130 -60.12 -14.91 40.15
N ARG A 131 -60.54 -13.83 39.47
CA ARG A 131 -59.77 -13.18 38.40
C ARG A 131 -59.29 -11.81 38.85
N LYS A 132 -58.04 -11.46 38.52
CA LYS A 132 -57.44 -10.15 38.73
C LYS A 132 -56.73 -9.69 37.46
N THR A 133 -56.97 -8.45 37.07
CA THR A 133 -56.22 -7.78 36.00
C THR A 133 -55.02 -7.04 36.62
N LEU A 134 -53.84 -7.26 36.06
CA LEU A 134 -52.57 -6.70 36.53
C LEU A 134 -52.29 -5.34 35.87
N THR A 135 -51.45 -4.50 36.48
CA THR A 135 -51.14 -3.16 35.94
C THR A 135 -50.35 -3.20 34.63
N SER A 136 -49.72 -4.34 34.31
CA SER A 136 -49.04 -4.61 33.03
C SER A 136 -49.98 -5.05 31.90
N GLY A 137 -51.29 -5.19 32.16
CA GLY A 137 -52.26 -5.73 31.21
C GLY A 137 -52.37 -7.27 31.22
N HIS A 138 -51.58 -7.95 32.05
CA HIS A 138 -51.63 -9.40 32.24
C HIS A 138 -52.86 -9.84 33.05
N GLU A 139 -53.37 -11.05 32.80
CA GLU A 139 -54.48 -11.64 33.56
C GLU A 139 -54.01 -12.75 34.51
N LEU A 140 -54.49 -12.66 35.75
CA LEU A 140 -54.31 -13.67 36.79
C LEU A 140 -55.65 -14.32 37.08
N GLU A 141 -55.74 -15.64 36.92
CA GLU A 141 -56.90 -16.45 37.32
C GLU A 141 -56.45 -17.49 38.34
N LEU A 142 -56.96 -17.39 39.57
CA LEU A 142 -56.77 -18.41 40.61
C LEU A 142 -58.06 -19.20 40.77
N ARG A 143 -57.96 -20.51 40.65
CA ARG A 143 -59.07 -21.46 40.67
C ARG A 143 -58.84 -22.53 41.71
N ILE A 144 -59.88 -22.87 42.47
CA ILE A 144 -59.87 -23.94 43.47
C ILE A 144 -60.98 -24.93 43.16
N SER A 145 -60.63 -26.22 43.13
CA SER A 145 -61.56 -27.34 42.96
C SER A 145 -61.54 -28.23 44.20
N ILE A 146 -62.68 -28.81 44.55
CA ILE A 146 -62.81 -29.81 45.62
C ILE A 146 -63.31 -31.12 44.99
N ALA A 147 -62.56 -32.21 45.18
CA ALA A 147 -63.00 -33.55 44.80
C ALA A 147 -63.95 -34.11 45.88
N ALA A 148 -65.26 -33.99 45.66
CA ALA A 148 -66.27 -34.59 46.54
C ALA A 148 -67.23 -35.48 45.73
N PRO A 149 -67.60 -36.68 46.24
CA PRO A 149 -68.74 -37.42 45.72
C PRO A 149 -70.04 -36.73 46.21
N ASP A 150 -70.90 -36.32 45.26
CA ASP A 150 -72.21 -35.63 45.39
C ASP A 150 -72.25 -34.08 45.29
N ASP A 151 -73.26 -33.62 44.55
CA ASP A 151 -73.62 -32.22 44.19
C ASP A 151 -74.07 -31.31 45.37
N ALA A 152 -73.59 -31.56 46.59
CA ALA A 152 -74.08 -30.89 47.81
C ALA A 152 -73.00 -30.20 48.68
N LEU A 153 -71.91 -29.70 48.10
CA LEU A 153 -70.93 -28.86 48.79
C LEU A 153 -70.69 -27.54 48.04
N TYR A 154 -71.51 -26.53 48.33
CA TYR A 154 -71.21 -25.15 47.92
C TYR A 154 -70.12 -24.57 48.82
N PHE A 155 -69.09 -23.96 48.20
CA PHE A 155 -68.12 -23.11 48.91
C PHE A 155 -68.86 -22.05 49.73
N LEU A 156 -68.44 -21.88 50.99
CA LEU A 156 -68.98 -20.86 51.89
C LEU A 156 -68.62 -19.46 51.39
N LYS A 157 -69.39 -18.45 51.83
CA LYS A 157 -69.13 -17.05 51.49
C LYS A 157 -67.73 -16.62 51.95
N GLU A 158 -67.31 -17.15 53.09
CA GLU A 158 -66.01 -16.93 53.72
C GLU A 158 -64.86 -17.48 52.86
N GLU A 159 -65.01 -18.68 52.28
CA GLU A 159 -64.04 -19.30 51.38
C GLU A 159 -63.90 -18.52 50.06
N ARG A 160 -64.99 -17.91 49.56
CA ARG A 160 -64.92 -16.98 48.40
C ARG A 160 -64.07 -15.75 48.71
N VAL A 161 -64.28 -15.16 49.88
CA VAL A 161 -63.52 -13.99 50.35
C VAL A 161 -62.05 -14.37 50.58
N LEU A 162 -61.78 -15.60 51.03
CA LEU A 162 -60.44 -16.13 51.21
C LEU A 162 -59.69 -16.24 49.87
N LEU A 163 -60.30 -16.86 48.86
CA LEU A 163 -59.72 -16.97 47.52
C LEU A 163 -59.39 -15.60 46.92
N ASP A 164 -60.33 -14.65 47.03
CA ASP A 164 -60.13 -13.29 46.51
C ASP A 164 -58.94 -12.58 47.17
N ARG A 165 -58.70 -12.81 48.48
CA ARG A 165 -57.56 -12.27 49.21
C ARG A 165 -56.24 -12.87 48.74
N ILE A 166 -56.20 -14.19 48.54
CA ILE A 166 -55.02 -14.89 48.01
C ILE A 166 -54.70 -14.37 46.60
N ALA A 167 -55.70 -14.32 45.72
CA ALA A 167 -55.54 -13.81 44.37
C ALA A 167 -55.02 -12.36 44.36
N TRP A 168 -55.48 -11.51 45.27
CA TRP A 168 -54.96 -10.15 45.44
C TRP A 168 -53.50 -10.11 45.90
N LEU A 169 -53.11 -10.95 46.85
CA LEU A 169 -51.73 -11.02 47.35
C LEU A 169 -50.75 -11.45 46.24
N VAL A 170 -51.11 -12.48 45.47
CA VAL A 170 -50.29 -12.96 44.35
C VAL A 170 -50.20 -11.90 43.24
N ALA A 171 -51.32 -11.22 42.92
CA ALA A 171 -51.33 -10.14 41.93
C ALA A 171 -50.41 -8.98 42.33
N ARG A 172 -50.44 -8.57 43.61
CA ARG A 172 -49.59 -7.50 44.13
C ARG A 172 -48.10 -7.86 44.03
N PHE A 173 -47.73 -9.08 44.40
CA PHE A 173 -46.34 -9.56 44.29
C PHE A 173 -45.85 -9.55 42.84
N TYR A 174 -46.67 -10.03 41.91
CA TYR A 174 -46.30 -10.09 40.49
C TYR A 174 -46.07 -8.70 39.86
N ASN A 175 -46.91 -7.71 40.19
CA ASN A 175 -46.69 -6.33 39.73
C ASN A 175 -45.37 -5.74 40.24
N HIS A 176 -45.02 -6.03 41.50
CA HIS A 176 -43.75 -5.60 42.07
C HIS A 176 -42.56 -6.24 41.35
N TYR A 177 -42.64 -7.56 41.10
CA TYR A 177 -41.61 -8.31 40.36
C TYR A 177 -41.32 -7.72 38.97
N LEU A 178 -42.36 -7.47 38.16
CA LEU A 178 -42.20 -6.91 36.81
C LEU A 178 -41.58 -5.50 36.82
N THR A 179 -41.93 -4.69 37.82
CA THR A 179 -41.39 -3.33 37.96
C THR A 179 -39.87 -3.37 38.18
N VAL A 180 -39.41 -4.29 39.05
CA VAL A 180 -37.98 -4.49 39.31
C VAL A 180 -37.25 -5.00 38.07
N LEU A 181 -37.84 -5.94 37.33
CA LEU A 181 -37.23 -6.50 36.12
C LEU A 181 -37.04 -5.45 35.02
N ASN A 182 -38.10 -4.68 34.71
CA ASN A 182 -38.03 -3.64 33.67
C ASN A 182 -37.02 -2.54 34.03
N LEU A 183 -36.92 -2.17 35.30
CA LEU A 183 -35.90 -1.24 35.77
C LEU A 183 -34.49 -1.77 35.51
N SER A 184 -34.25 -3.06 35.82
CA SER A 184 -32.96 -3.72 35.59
C SER A 184 -32.59 -3.79 34.11
N GLU A 185 -33.53 -4.16 33.22
CA GLU A 185 -33.27 -4.24 31.77
C GLU A 185 -32.97 -2.86 31.17
N ARG A 186 -33.69 -1.81 31.60
CA ARG A 186 -33.40 -0.43 31.18
C ARG A 186 -32.06 0.05 31.67
N GLU A 187 -31.69 -0.27 32.91
CA GLU A 187 -30.39 0.06 33.48
C GLU A 187 -29.24 -0.62 32.73
N GLU A 188 -29.41 -1.90 32.36
CA GLU A 188 -28.45 -2.66 31.57
C GLU A 188 -28.29 -2.11 30.14
N LEU A 189 -29.40 -1.76 29.46
CA LEU A 189 -29.36 -1.16 28.13
C LEU A 189 -28.66 0.20 28.14
N TYR A 190 -28.99 1.04 29.14
CA TYR A 190 -28.37 2.34 29.32
C TYR A 190 -26.87 2.22 29.57
N ARG A 191 -26.47 1.31 30.46
CA ARG A 191 -25.06 1.02 30.74
C ARG A 191 -24.32 0.48 29.52
N THR A 192 -24.91 -0.47 28.79
CA THR A 192 -24.31 -1.04 27.58
C THR A 192 -24.10 0.02 26.50
N THR A 193 -25.05 0.94 26.34
CA THR A 193 -24.94 2.04 25.37
C THR A 193 -23.78 2.97 25.73
N LEU A 194 -23.70 3.45 26.96
CA LEU A 194 -22.61 4.35 27.38
C LEU A 194 -21.22 3.71 27.29
N TYR A 195 -21.11 2.43 27.61
CA TYR A 195 -19.83 1.70 27.65
C TYR A 195 -19.36 1.24 26.26
N SER A 196 -20.23 1.27 25.25
CA SER A 196 -19.89 0.90 23.86
C SER A 196 -19.62 2.10 22.95
N VAL A 197 -19.83 3.33 23.42
CA VAL A 197 -19.46 4.56 22.69
C VAL A 197 -17.94 4.64 22.57
N GLY A 198 -17.45 4.86 21.34
CA GLY A 198 -16.02 4.98 21.04
C GLY A 198 -15.38 6.29 21.52
N ASP A 199 -16.18 7.31 21.80
CA ASP A 199 -15.76 8.59 22.38
C ASP A 199 -15.78 8.53 23.92
N ALA A 200 -15.00 9.39 24.55
CA ALA A 200 -15.05 9.57 25.99
C ALA A 200 -16.31 10.34 26.38
N VAL A 201 -17.09 9.79 27.32
CA VAL A 201 -18.33 10.37 27.81
C VAL A 201 -18.28 10.51 29.33
N ILE A 202 -18.57 11.72 29.82
CA ILE A 202 -18.74 12.04 31.24
C ILE A 202 -20.10 12.69 31.44
N THR A 203 -20.86 12.26 32.44
CA THR A 203 -22.09 12.94 32.85
C THR A 203 -21.92 13.60 34.22
N THR A 204 -22.54 14.75 34.41
CA THR A 204 -22.48 15.54 35.65
C THR A 204 -23.88 15.96 36.09
N ASP A 205 -24.03 16.30 37.36
CA ASP A 205 -25.23 16.97 37.88
C ASP A 205 -25.21 18.49 37.63
N ILE A 206 -26.22 19.20 38.15
CA ILE A 206 -26.33 20.66 38.04
C ILE A 206 -25.23 21.45 38.78
N PHE A 207 -24.46 20.79 39.66
CA PHE A 207 -23.37 21.37 40.43
C PHE A 207 -22.00 21.02 39.87
N GLY A 208 -21.94 20.32 38.74
CA GLY A 208 -20.69 19.87 38.11
C GLY A 208 -20.08 18.60 38.72
N LEU A 209 -20.81 17.92 39.62
CA LEU A 209 -20.35 16.66 40.21
C LEU A 209 -20.55 15.51 39.22
N ILE A 210 -19.51 14.72 39.01
CA ILE A 210 -19.51 13.61 38.07
C ILE A 210 -20.47 12.51 38.57
N GLN A 211 -21.42 12.13 37.72
CA GLN A 211 -22.34 11.03 37.97
C GLN A 211 -21.86 9.74 37.33
N GLN A 212 -21.31 9.81 36.11
CA GLN A 212 -20.80 8.62 35.40
C GLN A 212 -19.64 8.99 34.47
N VAL A 213 -18.78 7.99 34.22
CA VAL A 213 -17.63 8.06 33.33
C VAL A 213 -17.55 6.75 32.56
N ASN A 214 -17.58 6.81 31.23
CA ASN A 214 -17.42 5.60 30.43
C ASN A 214 -15.94 5.13 30.39
N PRO A 215 -15.64 3.89 29.95
CA PRO A 215 -14.28 3.37 29.95
C PRO A 215 -13.28 4.21 29.15
N VAL A 216 -13.70 4.80 28.03
CA VAL A 216 -12.83 5.65 27.19
C VAL A 216 -12.47 6.95 27.92
N ALA A 217 -13.42 7.58 28.61
CA ALA A 217 -13.18 8.76 29.44
C ALA A 217 -12.25 8.45 30.62
N ALA A 218 -12.43 7.30 31.26
CA ALA A 218 -11.55 6.83 32.34
C ALA A 218 -10.10 6.64 31.85
N GLU A 219 -9.92 6.09 30.65
CA GLU A 219 -8.59 5.92 30.03
C GLU A 219 -7.92 7.25 29.71
N LEU A 220 -8.63 8.16 29.01
CA LEU A 220 -8.08 9.45 28.59
C LEU A 220 -7.77 10.38 29.77
N THR A 221 -8.64 10.43 30.77
CA THR A 221 -8.43 11.26 31.98
C THR A 221 -7.45 10.60 32.96
N GLY A 222 -7.28 9.29 32.90
CA GLY A 222 -6.46 8.52 33.84
C GLY A 222 -7.11 8.31 35.21
N TRP A 223 -8.42 8.55 35.33
CA TRP A 223 -9.22 8.31 36.52
C TRP A 223 -10.02 7.03 36.39
N LYS A 224 -10.08 6.24 37.46
CA LYS A 224 -11.04 5.12 37.51
C LYS A 224 -12.45 5.67 37.74
N GLU A 225 -13.45 5.02 37.16
CA GLU A 225 -14.85 5.43 37.28
C GLU A 225 -15.27 5.62 38.74
N GLU A 226 -15.02 4.62 39.60
CA GLU A 226 -15.36 4.66 41.04
C GLU A 226 -14.68 5.82 41.79
N GLU A 227 -13.52 6.28 41.32
CA GLU A 227 -12.77 7.38 41.93
C GLU A 227 -13.18 8.76 41.39
N ALA A 228 -13.75 8.80 40.19
CA ALA A 228 -14.20 10.00 39.52
C ALA A 228 -15.62 10.40 39.92
N ILE A 229 -16.50 9.41 40.19
CA ILE A 229 -17.87 9.67 40.63
C ILE A 229 -17.89 10.50 41.92
N GLY A 230 -18.73 11.54 41.95
CA GLY A 230 -18.89 12.46 43.07
C GLY A 230 -17.79 13.52 43.20
N ARG A 231 -16.78 13.53 42.31
CA ARG A 231 -15.80 14.61 42.23
C ARG A 231 -16.27 15.76 41.34
N GLN A 232 -15.67 16.92 41.53
CA GLN A 232 -15.86 18.06 40.64
C GLN A 232 -15.24 17.79 39.27
N ILE A 233 -15.95 18.20 38.21
CA ILE A 233 -15.51 17.98 36.83
C ILE A 233 -14.15 18.64 36.55
N GLU A 234 -13.83 19.77 37.19
CA GLU A 234 -12.55 20.46 37.03
C GLU A 234 -11.35 19.67 37.60
N GLU A 235 -11.57 18.70 38.49
CA GLU A 235 -10.50 17.83 39.00
C GLU A 235 -10.13 16.70 38.02
N VAL A 236 -11.13 16.20 37.30
CA VAL A 236 -11.01 15.01 36.45
C VAL A 236 -10.76 15.40 34.99
N PHE A 237 -11.45 16.44 34.52
CA PHE A 237 -11.32 16.97 33.16
C PHE A 237 -10.52 18.28 33.18
N CYS A 238 -9.21 18.14 33.34
CA CYS A 238 -8.26 19.24 33.35
C CYS A 238 -7.88 19.63 31.91
N ILE A 239 -8.38 20.77 31.42
CA ILE A 239 -8.07 21.27 30.07
C ILE A 239 -7.26 22.56 30.07
N ILE A 240 -6.32 22.66 29.16
CA ILE A 240 -5.48 23.84 28.93
C ILE A 240 -5.43 24.18 27.44
N ASN A 241 -5.12 25.43 27.12
CA ASN A 241 -4.84 25.85 25.76
C ASN A 241 -3.44 25.36 25.34
N GLU A 242 -3.34 24.82 24.13
CA GLU A 242 -2.09 24.27 23.59
C GLU A 242 -1.00 25.33 23.44
N ASP A 243 -1.37 26.54 23.00
CA ASP A 243 -0.43 27.64 22.70
C ASP A 243 -0.09 28.45 23.95
N THR A 244 -1.10 28.88 24.71
CA THR A 244 -0.90 29.79 25.86
C THR A 244 -0.57 29.04 27.15
N ARG A 245 -0.80 27.72 27.20
CA ARG A 245 -0.72 26.88 28.41
C ARG A 245 -1.65 27.32 29.55
N GLU A 246 -2.56 28.25 29.31
CA GLU A 246 -3.51 28.72 30.30
C GLU A 246 -4.69 27.74 30.45
N LYS A 247 -5.27 27.67 31.65
CA LYS A 247 -6.46 26.85 31.90
C LYS A 247 -7.65 27.39 31.12
N ILE A 248 -8.36 26.50 30.44
CA ILE A 248 -9.59 26.83 29.74
C ILE A 248 -10.77 26.57 30.67
N GLU A 249 -11.79 27.44 30.63
CA GLU A 249 -13.04 27.22 31.34
C GLU A 249 -13.74 25.93 30.84
N ASN A 250 -14.12 25.07 31.79
CA ASN A 250 -14.71 23.78 31.49
C ASN A 250 -16.04 23.94 30.71
N PRO A 251 -16.28 23.15 29.64
CA PRO A 251 -17.51 23.19 28.86
C PRO A 251 -18.75 22.98 29.71
N VAL A 252 -18.67 22.15 30.76
CA VAL A 252 -19.79 21.87 31.68
C VAL A 252 -20.27 23.15 32.34
N GLY A 253 -19.37 24.00 32.83
CA GLY A 253 -19.72 25.29 33.42
C GLY A 253 -20.44 26.20 32.41
N LYS A 254 -19.94 26.27 31.17
CA LYS A 254 -20.57 27.06 30.10
C LYS A 254 -21.95 26.54 29.71
N VAL A 255 -22.13 25.22 29.64
CA VAL A 255 -23.42 24.60 29.31
C VAL A 255 -24.44 24.86 30.42
N LEU A 256 -24.05 24.75 31.69
CA LEU A 256 -24.93 25.04 32.84
C LEU A 256 -25.36 26.52 32.87
N GLN A 257 -24.46 27.44 32.51
CA GLN A 257 -24.77 28.87 32.45
C GLN A 257 -25.69 29.24 31.27
N HIS A 258 -25.47 28.66 30.09
CA HIS A 258 -26.14 29.09 28.85
C HIS A 258 -27.28 28.17 28.40
N GLY A 259 -27.41 26.96 28.96
CA GLY A 259 -28.46 25.99 28.65
C GLY A 259 -28.49 25.45 27.21
N ARG A 260 -27.38 25.64 26.46
CA ARG A 260 -27.19 25.24 25.07
C ARG A 260 -25.95 24.37 24.90
N ILE A 261 -25.86 23.68 23.76
CA ILE A 261 -24.68 22.91 23.38
C ILE A 261 -23.49 23.88 23.23
N VAL A 262 -22.35 23.52 23.82
CA VAL A 262 -21.11 24.29 23.73
C VAL A 262 -20.02 23.36 23.19
N ALA A 263 -19.46 23.72 22.05
CA ALA A 263 -18.20 23.15 21.56
C ALA A 263 -17.05 24.08 21.97
N LEU A 264 -15.91 23.52 22.37
CA LEU A 264 -14.71 24.31 22.61
C LEU A 264 -13.97 24.63 21.30
N ALA A 265 -13.07 25.61 21.42
CA ALA A 265 -12.21 26.04 20.33
C ALA A 265 -11.16 24.97 19.98
N ASN A 266 -10.70 25.01 18.74
CA ASN A 266 -9.53 24.27 18.29
C ASN A 266 -8.33 24.60 19.21
N HIS A 267 -7.44 23.63 19.45
CA HIS A 267 -6.23 23.73 20.31
C HIS A 267 -6.45 23.56 21.83
N THR A 268 -7.27 22.57 22.21
CA THR A 268 -7.46 22.16 23.62
C THR A 268 -6.65 20.89 23.93
N LEU A 269 -5.88 20.91 25.02
CA LEU A 269 -5.17 19.75 25.57
C LEU A 269 -5.84 19.28 26.86
N LEU A 270 -6.17 18.00 26.95
CA LEU A 270 -6.50 17.31 28.19
C LEU A 270 -5.22 16.90 28.91
N VAL A 271 -5.10 17.28 30.18
CA VAL A 271 -4.04 16.84 31.07
C VAL A 271 -4.57 15.70 31.93
N SER A 272 -4.17 14.48 31.60
CA SER A 272 -4.53 13.29 32.40
C SER A 272 -3.95 13.37 33.82
N ARG A 273 -4.49 12.57 34.75
CA ARG A 273 -4.01 12.47 36.14
C ARG A 273 -2.52 12.12 36.25
N LYS A 274 -1.96 11.42 35.25
CA LYS A 274 -0.54 11.04 35.19
C LYS A 274 0.34 12.12 34.53
N GLY A 275 -0.22 13.26 34.17
CA GLY A 275 0.48 14.37 33.50
C GLY A 275 0.68 14.19 32.00
N ARG A 276 0.06 13.18 31.37
CA ARG A 276 0.06 13.05 29.89
C ARG A 276 -0.90 14.09 29.30
N GLU A 277 -0.40 14.87 28.35
CA GLU A 277 -1.16 15.84 27.57
C GLU A 277 -1.69 15.19 26.29
N ILE A 278 -2.98 15.34 26.03
CA ILE A 278 -3.68 14.70 24.92
C ILE A 278 -4.48 15.78 24.18
N PRO A 279 -4.22 16.04 22.89
CA PRO A 279 -5.06 16.95 22.12
C PRO A 279 -6.44 16.36 21.96
N ILE A 280 -7.46 17.11 22.35
CA ILE A 280 -8.85 16.66 22.30
C ILE A 280 -9.72 17.65 21.55
N ALA A 281 -10.82 17.14 20.99
CA ALA A 281 -12.00 17.95 20.72
C ALA A 281 -13.13 17.47 21.62
N ASP A 282 -13.90 18.42 22.13
CA ASP A 282 -14.95 18.18 23.09
C ASP A 282 -16.21 18.97 22.79
N THR A 283 -17.34 18.44 23.26
CA THR A 283 -18.65 19.07 23.18
C THR A 283 -19.42 18.75 24.45
N GLY A 284 -19.96 19.78 25.08
CA GLY A 284 -20.89 19.66 26.20
C GLY A 284 -22.33 19.91 25.76
N ALA A 285 -23.26 19.07 26.22
CA ALA A 285 -24.69 19.22 26.00
C ALA A 285 -25.49 19.07 27.30
N PRO A 286 -26.54 19.88 27.52
CA PRO A 286 -27.34 19.80 28.74
C PRO A 286 -28.25 18.57 28.73
N ILE A 287 -28.30 17.85 29.85
CA ILE A 287 -29.29 16.79 30.12
C ILE A 287 -30.54 17.48 30.65
N LYS A 288 -31.69 17.25 30.01
CA LYS A 288 -32.96 17.93 30.34
C LYS A 288 -34.05 16.92 30.70
N LYS A 289 -34.89 17.27 31.67
CA LYS A 289 -36.18 16.61 31.93
C LYS A 289 -37.21 16.96 30.85
N GLU A 290 -38.33 16.23 30.82
CA GLU A 290 -39.48 16.51 29.93
C GLU A 290 -40.03 17.94 30.06
N ASN A 291 -39.90 18.57 31.23
CA ASN A 291 -40.30 19.95 31.49
C ASN A 291 -39.28 21.01 31.01
N GLY A 292 -38.18 20.59 30.39
CA GLY A 292 -37.10 21.47 29.90
C GLY A 292 -36.08 21.89 30.96
N GLU A 293 -36.25 21.48 32.22
CA GLU A 293 -35.31 21.74 33.33
C GLU A 293 -34.01 20.97 33.12
N ILE A 294 -32.87 21.65 33.26
CA ILE A 294 -31.53 21.03 33.17
C ILE A 294 -31.27 20.25 34.46
N THR A 295 -30.95 18.96 34.33
CA THR A 295 -30.60 18.08 35.44
C THR A 295 -29.11 17.78 35.51
N GLY A 296 -28.36 18.15 34.48
CA GLY A 296 -26.94 17.83 34.36
C GLY A 296 -26.37 18.18 33.01
N VAL A 297 -25.14 17.76 32.76
CA VAL A 297 -24.44 17.93 31.48
C VAL A 297 -23.82 16.60 31.07
N VAL A 298 -23.94 16.26 29.78
CA VAL A 298 -23.12 15.23 29.14
C VAL A 298 -21.98 15.92 28.39
N LEU A 299 -20.77 15.53 28.72
CA LEU A 299 -19.54 15.94 28.07
C LEU A 299 -19.05 14.78 27.21
N VAL A 300 -18.83 15.03 25.92
CA VAL A 300 -18.25 14.09 24.98
C VAL A 300 -16.94 14.65 24.48
N PHE A 301 -15.87 13.85 24.47
CA PHE A 301 -14.58 14.25 23.93
C PHE A 301 -13.83 13.07 23.30
N HIS A 302 -12.93 13.35 22.37
CA HIS A 302 -12.13 12.32 21.72
C HIS A 302 -10.69 12.79 21.46
N ASP A 303 -9.76 11.83 21.39
CA ASP A 303 -8.34 12.06 21.12
C ASP A 303 -8.12 12.43 19.64
N GLN A 304 -7.46 13.55 19.38
CA GLN A 304 -7.11 14.06 18.05
C GLN A 304 -5.68 13.75 17.61
N LEU A 305 -4.87 13.07 18.43
CA LEU A 305 -3.44 12.89 18.17
C LEU A 305 -3.19 12.14 16.85
N LYS A 306 -4.02 11.13 16.54
CA LYS A 306 -3.90 10.36 15.29
C LYS A 306 -4.30 11.18 14.06
N GLU A 307 -5.40 11.91 14.13
CA GLU A 307 -5.91 12.69 13.00
C GLU A 307 -4.94 13.83 12.66
N ARG A 308 -4.47 14.57 13.66
CA ARG A 308 -3.44 15.61 13.48
C ARG A 308 -2.13 15.03 12.94
N ALA A 309 -1.68 13.88 13.44
CA ALA A 309 -0.46 13.25 12.93
C ALA A 309 -0.58 12.80 11.47
N LEU A 310 -1.76 12.37 11.03
CA LEU A 310 -2.02 12.03 9.63
C LEU A 310 -2.05 13.26 8.74
N LEU A 311 -2.70 14.35 9.18
CA LEU A 311 -2.73 15.63 8.48
C LEU A 311 -1.32 16.21 8.35
N ASN A 312 -0.55 16.29 9.44
CA ASN A 312 0.82 16.78 9.40
C ASN A 312 1.70 15.94 8.48
N ARG A 313 1.56 14.60 8.50
CA ARG A 313 2.30 13.73 7.57
C ARG A 313 1.93 13.95 6.11
N LEU A 314 0.66 14.26 5.84
CA LEU A 314 0.20 14.58 4.50
C LEU A 314 0.78 15.91 4.04
N GLU A 315 0.74 16.94 4.89
CA GLU A 315 1.33 18.26 4.62
C GLU A 315 2.84 18.16 4.41
N GLU A 316 3.57 17.48 5.31
CA GLU A 316 5.02 17.25 5.17
C GLU A 316 5.34 16.49 3.88
N SER A 317 4.54 15.47 3.53
CA SER A 317 4.73 14.73 2.29
C SER A 317 4.44 15.57 1.05
N GLU A 318 3.43 16.44 1.09
CA GLU A 318 3.09 17.36 0.00
C GLU A 318 4.19 18.41 -0.19
N GLU A 319 4.66 19.03 0.90
CA GLU A 319 5.76 19.99 0.86
C GLU A 319 7.06 19.36 0.37
N GLN A 320 7.37 18.14 0.81
CA GLN A 320 8.53 17.38 0.31
C GLN A 320 8.40 17.12 -1.19
N PHE A 321 7.24 16.63 -1.66
CA PHE A 321 7.02 16.38 -3.09
C PHE A 321 7.13 17.66 -3.92
N ARG A 322 6.48 18.74 -3.48
CA ARG A 322 6.55 20.05 -4.13
C ARG A 322 8.00 20.54 -4.20
N SER A 323 8.72 20.47 -3.09
CA SER A 323 10.14 20.87 -3.04
C SER A 323 11.01 20.06 -3.98
N MET A 324 10.79 18.74 -4.09
CA MET A 324 11.53 17.88 -5.01
C MET A 324 11.34 18.30 -6.48
N VAL A 325 10.12 18.67 -6.88
CA VAL A 325 9.82 19.09 -8.26
C VAL A 325 10.34 20.51 -8.55
N GLU A 326 10.17 21.44 -7.60
CA GLU A 326 10.64 22.83 -7.70
C GLU A 326 12.17 22.93 -7.76
N LEU A 327 12.88 22.09 -6.98
CA LEU A 327 14.34 22.07 -6.93
C LEU A 327 14.97 21.12 -7.96
N ALA A 328 14.16 20.41 -8.75
CA ALA A 328 14.67 19.51 -9.77
C ALA A 328 15.50 20.30 -10.81
N PRO A 329 16.74 19.85 -11.12
CA PRO A 329 17.57 20.53 -12.11
C PRO A 329 17.06 20.34 -13.54
N GLU A 330 16.25 19.29 -13.77
CA GLU A 330 15.63 19.04 -15.06
C GLU A 330 14.35 19.88 -15.21
N PRO A 331 14.17 20.53 -16.38
CA PRO A 331 12.90 21.15 -16.75
C PRO A 331 11.73 20.15 -16.76
N ILE A 332 10.72 20.45 -15.94
CA ILE A 332 9.50 19.67 -15.82
C ILE A 332 8.31 20.58 -16.08
N PHE A 333 7.37 20.13 -16.89
CA PHE A 333 6.07 20.78 -17.02
C PHE A 333 4.93 19.77 -17.11
N ILE A 334 3.74 20.19 -16.71
CA ILE A 334 2.50 19.45 -16.92
C ILE A 334 1.69 20.19 -17.98
N GLN A 335 1.15 19.44 -18.93
CA GLN A 335 0.21 19.99 -19.90
C GLN A 335 -1.15 19.31 -19.83
N THR A 336 -2.21 20.13 -19.79
CA THR A 336 -3.61 19.71 -19.87
C THR A 336 -4.30 20.58 -20.93
N ASP A 337 -5.28 20.04 -21.65
CA ASP A 337 -5.99 20.78 -22.73
C ASP A 337 -5.06 21.48 -23.74
N HIS A 338 -3.90 20.86 -24.05
CA HIS A 338 -2.84 21.42 -24.92
C HIS A 338 -2.20 22.72 -24.41
N LYS A 339 -2.29 23.00 -23.12
CA LYS A 339 -1.76 24.20 -22.47
C LYS A 339 -0.85 23.83 -21.30
N PHE A 340 0.09 24.70 -20.96
CA PHE A 340 0.87 24.53 -19.73
C PHE A 340 -0.02 24.70 -18.51
N ALA A 341 -0.09 23.66 -17.67
CA ALA A 341 -0.84 23.65 -16.41
C ALA A 341 0.08 23.85 -15.19
N TYR A 342 1.35 23.44 -15.30
CA TYR A 342 2.37 23.62 -14.29
C TYR A 342 3.75 23.64 -14.95
N LEU A 343 4.69 24.45 -14.46
CA LEU A 343 6.09 24.42 -14.85
C LEU A 343 6.96 24.59 -13.61
N ASN A 344 8.01 23.78 -13.46
CA ASN A 344 9.00 24.02 -12.43
C ASN A 344 9.97 25.17 -12.83
N PRO A 345 10.76 25.73 -11.89
CA PRO A 345 11.69 26.82 -12.15
C PRO A 345 12.71 26.52 -13.26
N ALA A 346 13.16 25.27 -13.37
CA ALA A 346 14.07 24.84 -14.43
C ALA A 346 13.41 24.96 -15.82
N ALA A 347 12.12 24.62 -15.95
CA ALA A 347 11.37 24.77 -17.20
C ALA A 347 11.10 26.23 -17.54
N VAL A 348 10.76 27.06 -16.55
CA VAL A 348 10.61 28.53 -16.75
C VAL A 348 11.90 29.12 -17.32
N LYS A 349 13.05 28.74 -16.75
CA LYS A 349 14.37 29.17 -17.22
C LYS A 349 14.71 28.64 -18.62
N LEU A 350 14.37 27.38 -18.92
CA LEU A 350 14.60 26.78 -20.25
C LEU A 350 13.89 27.55 -21.36
N TYR A 351 12.61 27.91 -21.14
CA TYR A 351 11.81 28.69 -22.08
C TYR A 351 12.13 30.19 -22.08
N GLY A 352 12.99 30.65 -21.17
CA GLY A 352 13.43 32.04 -21.09
C GLY A 352 12.36 33.02 -20.58
N ALA A 353 11.45 32.55 -19.72
CA ALA A 353 10.46 33.40 -19.05
C ALA A 353 10.98 33.88 -17.69
N GLU A 354 10.51 35.03 -17.20
CA GLU A 354 10.87 35.54 -15.87
C GLU A 354 10.05 34.90 -14.75
N SER A 355 8.84 34.43 -15.07
CA SER A 355 7.92 33.77 -14.15
C SER A 355 7.15 32.66 -14.86
N GLU A 356 6.69 31.65 -14.12
CA GLU A 356 5.77 30.64 -14.64
C GLU A 356 4.44 31.25 -15.13
N HIS A 357 3.96 32.34 -14.52
CA HIS A 357 2.67 32.96 -14.85
C HIS A 357 2.58 33.45 -16.30
N GLU A 358 3.73 33.69 -16.93
CA GLU A 358 3.85 34.09 -18.32
C GLU A 358 3.58 32.95 -19.33
N LEU A 359 3.78 31.71 -18.88
CA LEU A 359 3.68 30.49 -19.68
C LEU A 359 2.43 29.68 -19.31
N LEU A 360 1.99 29.74 -18.05
CA LEU A 360 0.77 29.06 -17.59
C LEU A 360 -0.44 29.45 -18.44
N GLY A 361 -1.21 28.44 -18.85
CA GLY A 361 -2.39 28.59 -19.70
C GLY A 361 -2.12 28.89 -21.18
N THR A 362 -0.87 29.12 -21.58
CA THR A 362 -0.51 29.30 -23.00
C THR A 362 -0.46 27.96 -23.74
N PRO A 363 -0.78 27.92 -25.05
CA PRO A 363 -0.68 26.70 -25.84
C PRO A 363 0.76 26.19 -25.91
N VAL A 364 0.96 24.90 -25.66
CA VAL A 364 2.31 24.30 -25.70
C VAL A 364 2.91 24.33 -27.12
N PHE A 365 2.06 24.26 -28.15
CA PHE A 365 2.49 24.26 -29.56
C PHE A 365 3.18 25.55 -30.01
N ASP A 366 2.84 26.69 -29.40
CA ASP A 366 3.46 27.98 -29.74
C ASP A 366 4.95 28.01 -29.38
N HIS A 367 5.38 27.11 -28.50
CA HIS A 367 6.75 26.99 -28.00
C HIS A 367 7.52 25.85 -28.68
N PHE A 368 6.95 25.21 -29.70
CA PHE A 368 7.59 24.12 -30.45
C PHE A 368 7.86 24.56 -31.88
N HIS A 369 9.01 24.16 -32.41
CA HIS A 369 9.35 24.50 -33.80
C HIS A 369 8.36 23.84 -34.79
N PRO A 370 7.88 24.58 -35.83
CA PRO A 370 6.85 24.09 -36.76
C PRO A 370 7.14 22.71 -37.38
N ASP A 371 8.40 22.46 -37.74
CA ASP A 371 8.85 21.19 -38.33
C ASP A 371 8.56 19.96 -37.44
N TYR A 372 8.36 20.15 -36.13
CA TYR A 372 8.09 19.09 -35.16
C TYR A 372 6.61 19.01 -34.75
N HIS A 373 5.73 19.89 -35.24
CA HIS A 373 4.33 19.95 -34.82
C HIS A 373 3.56 18.66 -35.05
N ASP A 374 3.79 17.97 -36.17
CA ASP A 374 3.09 16.72 -36.48
C ASP A 374 3.50 15.57 -35.54
N VAL A 375 4.80 15.46 -35.25
CA VAL A 375 5.35 14.46 -34.31
C VAL A 375 4.80 14.72 -32.90
N ILE A 376 4.81 15.98 -32.48
CA ILE A 376 4.33 16.38 -31.16
C ILE A 376 2.81 16.20 -31.04
N ARG A 377 2.04 16.51 -32.09
CA ARG A 377 0.58 16.29 -32.10
C ARG A 377 0.25 14.82 -31.88
N ASN A 378 0.95 13.92 -32.57
CA ASN A 378 0.79 12.48 -32.37
C ASN A 378 1.17 12.06 -30.94
N ARG A 379 2.28 12.59 -30.41
CA ARG A 379 2.72 12.31 -29.03
C ARG A 379 1.70 12.79 -27.99
N ILE A 380 1.17 14.00 -28.12
CA ILE A 380 0.13 14.52 -27.22
C ILE A 380 -1.14 13.67 -27.30
N MET A 381 -1.56 13.24 -28.50
CA MET A 381 -2.69 12.31 -28.66
C MET A 381 -2.44 10.99 -27.93
N ARG A 382 -1.23 10.41 -28.03
CA ARG A 382 -0.90 9.16 -27.32
C ARG A 382 -0.91 9.31 -25.80
N LEU A 383 -0.38 10.44 -25.30
CA LEU A 383 -0.31 10.71 -23.87
C LEU A 383 -1.70 11.05 -23.29
N ASN A 384 -2.40 12.02 -23.87
CA ASN A 384 -3.62 12.55 -23.29
C ASN A 384 -4.83 11.66 -23.62
N VAL A 385 -4.93 11.13 -24.84
CA VAL A 385 -6.12 10.35 -25.27
C VAL A 385 -5.92 8.84 -25.09
N LYS A 386 -4.81 8.29 -25.59
CA LYS A 386 -4.57 6.83 -25.50
C LYS A 386 -4.02 6.38 -24.15
N ARG A 387 -3.61 7.32 -23.28
CA ARG A 387 -3.02 7.05 -21.96
C ARG A 387 -1.79 6.12 -22.03
N GLU A 388 -1.03 6.22 -23.12
CA GLU A 388 0.19 5.44 -23.34
C GLU A 388 1.41 6.23 -22.87
N LYS A 389 2.30 5.58 -22.11
CA LYS A 389 3.61 6.16 -21.80
C LYS A 389 4.46 6.22 -23.06
N VAL A 390 5.14 7.35 -23.28
CA VAL A 390 6.05 7.53 -24.41
C VAL A 390 7.47 7.67 -23.88
N GLU A 391 8.17 6.54 -23.81
CA GLU A 391 9.54 6.44 -23.28
C GLU A 391 10.63 6.78 -24.31
N GLU A 392 10.27 6.83 -25.58
CA GLU A 392 11.21 7.13 -26.65
C GLU A 392 11.73 8.58 -26.52
N LEU A 393 13.02 8.72 -26.26
CA LEU A 393 13.73 10.00 -26.25
C LEU A 393 13.66 10.61 -27.65
N SER A 394 12.84 11.64 -27.80
CA SER A 394 12.72 12.37 -29.06
C SER A 394 13.47 13.69 -28.95
N ARG A 395 14.51 13.85 -29.77
CA ARG A 395 15.24 15.11 -29.90
C ARG A 395 14.45 16.04 -30.82
N GLN A 396 14.11 17.22 -30.31
CA GLN A 396 13.30 18.21 -31.00
C GLN A 396 13.75 19.63 -30.66
N VAL A 397 13.27 20.59 -31.45
CA VAL A 397 13.58 22.01 -31.25
C VAL A 397 12.38 22.71 -30.63
N HIS A 398 12.61 23.37 -29.49
CA HIS A 398 11.66 24.29 -28.89
C HIS A 398 12.08 25.74 -29.17
N ILE A 399 11.11 26.63 -29.09
CA ILE A 399 11.25 28.06 -29.27
C ILE A 399 11.10 28.71 -27.89
N ARG A 400 12.11 29.49 -27.48
CA ARG A 400 12.05 30.32 -26.26
C ARG A 400 11.23 31.58 -26.50
N ARG A 401 10.86 32.30 -25.44
CA ARG A 401 10.11 33.57 -25.57
C ARG A 401 10.80 34.63 -26.44
N ASP A 402 12.13 34.67 -26.42
CA ASP A 402 12.93 35.58 -27.25
C ASP A 402 13.03 35.15 -28.73
N GLY A 403 12.39 34.04 -29.10
CA GLY A 403 12.44 33.45 -30.44
C GLY A 403 13.68 32.58 -30.70
N SER A 404 14.61 32.46 -29.74
CA SER A 404 15.78 31.60 -29.89
C SER A 404 15.40 30.12 -29.83
N HIS A 405 16.18 29.29 -30.53
CA HIS A 405 15.99 27.85 -30.54
C HIS A 405 16.73 27.16 -29.40
N VAL A 406 16.11 26.13 -28.85
CA VAL A 406 16.71 25.22 -27.87
C VAL A 406 16.49 23.78 -28.30
N TRP A 407 17.56 23.00 -28.29
CA TRP A 407 17.47 21.57 -28.55
C TRP A 407 17.12 20.86 -27.25
N VAL A 408 16.05 20.08 -27.29
CA VAL A 408 15.59 19.33 -26.13
C VAL A 408 15.34 17.88 -26.48
N GLU A 409 15.64 16.99 -25.54
CA GLU A 409 15.14 15.62 -25.53
C GLU A 409 13.97 15.55 -24.57
N THR A 410 12.86 14.98 -25.03
CA THR A 410 11.62 14.94 -24.25
C THR A 410 11.13 13.52 -24.01
N VAL A 411 10.64 13.28 -22.79
CA VAL A 411 9.87 12.10 -22.41
C VAL A 411 8.56 12.53 -21.74
N GLY A 412 7.51 11.75 -21.94
CA GLY A 412 6.18 12.08 -21.44
C GLY A 412 5.51 10.88 -20.79
N THR A 413 4.86 11.10 -19.65
CA THR A 413 4.02 10.11 -18.96
C THR A 413 2.61 10.66 -18.76
N PRO A 414 1.55 9.89 -19.05
CA PRO A 414 0.18 10.33 -18.83
C PRO A 414 -0.13 10.44 -17.33
N ILE A 415 -0.76 11.54 -16.92
CA ILE A 415 -1.16 11.79 -15.53
C ILE A 415 -2.58 12.37 -15.45
N TYR A 416 -3.14 12.43 -14.26
CA TYR A 416 -4.29 13.27 -13.95
C TYR A 416 -3.81 14.47 -13.13
N TYR A 417 -4.17 15.67 -13.55
CA TYR A 417 -3.79 16.90 -12.86
C TYR A 417 -5.00 17.82 -12.76
N GLU A 418 -5.37 18.23 -11.55
CA GLU A 418 -6.56 19.05 -11.26
C GLU A 418 -7.86 18.53 -11.90
N GLY A 419 -8.05 17.21 -11.89
CA GLY A 419 -9.24 16.56 -12.46
C GLY A 419 -9.24 16.48 -13.99
N LYS A 420 -8.17 16.90 -14.67
CA LYS A 420 -8.01 16.83 -16.12
C LYS A 420 -7.00 15.79 -16.55
N GLU A 421 -7.24 15.20 -17.72
CA GLU A 421 -6.26 14.35 -18.39
C GLU A 421 -5.12 15.20 -18.97
N GLY A 422 -3.89 14.80 -18.67
CA GLY A 422 -2.71 15.52 -19.14
C GLY A 422 -1.48 14.64 -19.18
N ALA A 423 -0.34 15.30 -19.41
CA ALA A 423 0.95 14.64 -19.43
C ALA A 423 1.95 15.39 -18.55
N LEU A 424 2.70 14.63 -17.74
CA LEU A 424 3.93 15.08 -17.13
C LEU A 424 5.04 14.93 -18.17
N VAL A 425 5.68 16.03 -18.51
CA VAL A 425 6.73 16.08 -19.52
C VAL A 425 8.03 16.51 -18.87
N LEU A 426 9.06 15.69 -19.04
CA LEU A 426 10.43 16.02 -18.66
C LEU A 426 11.18 16.42 -19.93
N LEU A 427 11.96 17.48 -19.84
CA LEU A 427 12.84 17.94 -20.91
C LEU A 427 14.28 17.94 -20.43
N ARG A 428 15.19 17.57 -21.32
CA ARG A 428 16.62 17.71 -21.14
C ARG A 428 17.17 18.64 -22.21
N ASP A 429 17.83 19.73 -21.82
CA ASP A 429 18.55 20.59 -22.77
C ASP A 429 19.78 19.86 -23.30
N VAL A 430 19.81 19.63 -24.61
CA VAL A 430 20.91 18.96 -25.32
C VAL A 430 21.59 19.89 -26.33
N SER A 431 21.38 21.21 -26.20
CA SER A 431 21.95 22.20 -27.13
C SER A 431 23.47 22.17 -27.17
N GLU A 432 24.13 22.01 -26.02
CA GLU A 432 25.59 21.88 -25.96
C GLU A 432 26.09 20.60 -26.63
N GLN A 433 25.41 19.48 -26.37
CA GLN A 433 25.74 18.20 -26.99
C GLN A 433 25.59 18.24 -28.51
N VAL A 434 24.50 18.81 -29.02
CA VAL A 434 24.29 18.99 -30.47
C VAL A 434 25.36 19.89 -31.08
N ARG A 435 25.75 20.99 -30.40
CA ARG A 435 26.84 21.85 -30.87
C ARG A 435 28.18 21.12 -30.94
N HIS A 436 28.51 20.31 -29.93
CA HIS A 436 29.76 19.55 -29.93
C HIS A 436 29.76 18.46 -31.01
N GLU A 437 28.63 17.78 -31.20
CA GLU A 437 28.46 16.77 -32.26
C GLU A 437 28.65 17.40 -33.65
N GLN A 438 28.01 18.55 -33.90
CA GLN A 438 28.13 19.27 -35.16
C GLN A 438 29.55 19.79 -35.40
N ALA A 439 30.19 20.40 -34.39
CA ALA A 439 31.57 20.87 -34.49
C ALA A 439 32.56 19.72 -34.72
N ALA A 440 32.36 18.57 -34.08
CA ALA A 440 33.18 17.38 -34.32
C ALA A 440 33.02 16.87 -35.75
N ARG A 441 31.80 16.86 -36.28
CA ARG A 441 31.50 16.44 -37.66
C ARG A 441 32.12 17.37 -38.69
N GLU A 442 32.07 18.67 -38.47
CA GLU A 442 32.72 19.67 -39.34
C GLU A 442 34.24 19.53 -39.32
N ASN A 443 34.83 19.39 -38.13
CA ASN A 443 36.26 19.14 -37.98
C ASN A 443 36.72 17.83 -38.66
N LEU A 444 35.91 16.77 -38.60
CA LEU A 444 36.21 15.50 -39.27
C LEU A 444 36.22 15.70 -40.79
N LYS A 445 35.18 16.35 -41.33
CA LYS A 445 35.07 16.64 -42.76
C LYS A 445 36.21 17.52 -43.26
N GLU A 446 36.62 18.54 -42.49
CA GLU A 446 37.77 19.38 -42.83
C GLU A 446 39.07 18.56 -42.91
N LYS A 447 39.32 17.69 -41.93
CA LYS A 447 40.48 16.79 -41.92
C LYS A 447 40.49 15.83 -43.12
N GLU A 448 39.34 15.27 -43.49
CA GLU A 448 39.23 14.39 -44.67
C GLU A 448 39.60 15.13 -45.97
N VAL A 449 39.10 16.35 -46.15
CA VAL A 449 39.42 17.19 -47.32
C VAL A 449 40.91 17.54 -47.35
N LEU A 450 41.50 17.89 -46.20
CA LEU A 450 42.94 18.19 -46.10
C LEU A 450 43.81 16.96 -46.45
N LEU A 451 43.45 15.78 -45.95
CA LEU A 451 44.17 14.55 -46.28
C LEU A 451 44.11 14.25 -47.78
N ALA A 452 42.93 14.40 -48.40
CA ALA A 452 42.78 14.22 -49.84
C ALA A 452 43.68 15.18 -50.65
N GLU A 453 43.75 16.46 -50.27
CA GLU A 453 44.59 17.46 -50.93
C GLU A 453 46.09 17.15 -50.79
N VAL A 454 46.54 16.67 -49.62
CA VAL A 454 47.93 16.25 -49.40
C VAL A 454 48.30 15.09 -50.33
N HIS A 455 47.46 14.05 -50.43
CA HIS A 455 47.74 12.91 -51.31
C HIS A 455 47.80 13.32 -52.79
N HIS A 456 46.89 14.19 -53.23
CA HIS A 456 46.92 14.75 -54.59
C HIS A 456 48.19 15.55 -54.87
N ARG A 457 48.61 16.41 -53.94
CA ARG A 457 49.85 17.20 -54.10
C ARG A 457 51.10 16.32 -54.14
N VAL A 458 51.18 15.30 -53.29
CA VAL A 458 52.32 14.37 -53.30
C VAL A 458 52.39 13.62 -54.63
N LYS A 459 51.25 13.13 -55.14
CA LYS A 459 51.17 12.49 -56.46
C LYS A 459 51.65 13.44 -57.57
N ASN A 460 51.15 14.68 -57.59
CA ASN A 460 51.53 15.67 -58.59
C ASN A 460 53.02 16.02 -58.52
N ASN A 461 53.57 16.20 -57.31
CA ASN A 461 55.00 16.48 -57.12
C ASN A 461 55.86 15.32 -57.62
N MET A 462 55.48 14.07 -57.31
CA MET A 462 56.19 12.89 -57.80
C MET A 462 56.14 12.79 -59.32
N ALA A 463 54.99 13.09 -59.95
CA ALA A 463 54.86 13.08 -61.40
C ALA A 463 55.79 14.11 -62.08
N VAL A 464 55.91 15.32 -61.50
CA VAL A 464 56.84 16.35 -61.99
C VAL A 464 58.29 15.89 -61.85
N ILE A 465 58.68 15.34 -60.70
CA ILE A 465 60.06 14.88 -60.47
C ILE A 465 60.40 13.70 -61.40
N SER A 466 59.49 12.74 -61.57
CA SER A 466 59.67 11.63 -62.51
C SER A 466 59.87 12.13 -63.93
N GLY A 467 59.06 13.08 -64.41
CA GLY A 467 59.21 13.64 -65.76
C GLY A 467 60.54 14.39 -65.97
N LEU A 468 61.02 15.12 -64.96
CA LEU A 468 62.34 15.78 -65.03
C LEU A 468 63.48 14.75 -65.10
N LEU A 469 63.43 13.70 -64.28
CA LEU A 469 64.45 12.64 -64.31
C LEU A 469 64.45 11.87 -65.64
N GLU A 470 63.28 11.68 -66.26
CA GLU A 470 63.15 11.06 -67.57
C GLU A 470 63.81 11.92 -68.66
N LEU A 471 63.51 13.23 -68.70
CA LEU A 471 64.13 14.17 -69.64
C LEU A 471 65.65 14.26 -69.45
N GLU A 472 66.13 14.36 -68.21
CA GLU A 472 67.57 14.37 -67.90
C GLU A 472 68.25 13.05 -68.30
N ALA A 473 67.55 11.92 -68.16
CA ALA A 473 68.05 10.62 -68.60
C ALA A 473 68.14 10.53 -70.14
N GLU A 474 67.21 11.15 -70.87
CA GLU A 474 67.26 11.21 -72.33
C GLU A 474 68.41 12.08 -72.83
N MET A 475 68.58 13.27 -72.22
CA MET A 475 69.60 14.27 -72.59
C MET A 475 71.03 13.90 -72.18
N SER A 476 71.22 12.97 -71.25
CA SER A 476 72.57 12.56 -70.83
C SER A 476 73.31 11.81 -71.95
N ASP A 477 74.64 11.92 -72.02
CA ASP A 477 75.44 11.21 -73.03
C ASP A 477 76.09 9.92 -72.50
N THR A 478 76.23 9.77 -71.17
CA THR A 478 76.89 8.60 -70.58
C THR A 478 75.88 7.51 -70.22
N PRO A 479 76.09 6.26 -70.69
CA PRO A 479 75.23 5.13 -70.35
C PRO A 479 75.06 4.93 -68.84
N GLU A 480 76.10 5.20 -68.06
CA GLU A 480 76.11 5.09 -66.60
C GLU A 480 75.16 6.11 -65.94
N MET A 481 75.15 7.37 -66.41
CA MET A 481 74.27 8.41 -65.86
C MET A 481 72.81 8.16 -66.25
N LYS A 482 72.55 7.72 -67.50
CA LYS A 482 71.20 7.29 -67.91
C LYS A 482 70.66 6.19 -66.99
N GLU A 483 71.51 5.23 -66.63
CA GLU A 483 71.09 4.14 -65.77
C GLU A 483 70.77 4.62 -64.34
N VAL A 484 71.56 5.54 -63.79
CA VAL A 484 71.32 6.10 -62.45
C VAL A 484 70.02 6.91 -62.42
N LEU A 485 69.77 7.75 -63.43
CA LEU A 485 68.55 8.57 -63.51
C LEU A 485 67.30 7.71 -63.71
N LYS A 486 67.35 6.69 -64.58
CA LYS A 486 66.26 5.71 -64.74
C LYS A 486 65.97 4.92 -63.46
N LYS A 487 66.99 4.61 -62.65
CA LYS A 487 66.80 3.99 -61.33
C LYS A 487 66.08 4.94 -60.37
N ALA A 488 66.47 6.22 -60.34
CA ALA A 488 65.82 7.20 -59.50
C ALA A 488 64.35 7.44 -59.90
N GLU A 489 64.08 7.56 -61.20
CA GLU A 489 62.73 7.74 -61.76
C GLU A 489 61.81 6.55 -61.43
N SER A 490 62.26 5.31 -61.66
CA SER A 490 61.51 4.09 -61.33
C SER A 490 61.12 4.02 -59.84
N ARG A 491 61.99 4.48 -58.93
CA ARG A 491 61.70 4.52 -57.48
C ARG A 491 60.68 5.58 -57.11
N ILE A 492 60.75 6.76 -57.72
CA ILE A 492 59.78 7.84 -57.47
C ILE A 492 58.41 7.44 -58.01
N ARG A 493 58.39 6.75 -59.15
CA ARG A 493 57.15 6.26 -59.78
C ARG A 493 56.48 5.15 -58.99
N SER A 494 57.26 4.25 -58.35
CA SER A 494 56.68 3.25 -57.44
C SER A 494 56.05 3.90 -56.19
N MET A 495 56.67 4.94 -55.62
CA MET A 495 56.06 5.73 -54.54
C MET A 495 54.77 6.43 -55.02
N ALA A 496 54.77 7.00 -56.23
CA ALA A 496 53.59 7.68 -56.79
C ALA A 496 52.39 6.72 -56.96
N LEU A 497 52.66 5.49 -57.37
CA LEU A 497 51.63 4.46 -57.55
C LEU A 497 50.96 4.06 -56.21
N ILE A 498 51.72 4.02 -55.11
CA ILE A 498 51.17 3.81 -53.76
C ILE A 498 50.22 4.94 -53.36
N HIS A 499 50.65 6.19 -53.61
CA HIS A 499 49.83 7.37 -53.32
C HIS A 499 48.54 7.40 -54.14
N GLU A 500 48.57 6.94 -55.40
CA GLU A 500 47.37 6.80 -56.21
C GLU A 500 46.42 5.72 -55.68
N LYS A 501 46.95 4.60 -55.21
CA LYS A 501 46.14 3.50 -54.66
C LYS A 501 45.43 3.87 -53.37
N LEU A 502 46.11 4.60 -52.48
CA LEU A 502 45.54 5.07 -51.22
C LEU A 502 44.38 6.07 -51.42
N TYR A 503 44.36 6.79 -52.53
CA TYR A 503 43.24 7.68 -52.86
C TYR A 503 42.05 6.92 -53.47
N LYS A 504 42.29 5.84 -54.21
CA LYS A 504 41.23 5.04 -54.84
C LYS A 504 40.58 4.04 -53.86
N SER A 505 41.16 3.84 -52.66
CA SER A 505 40.56 3.02 -51.61
C SER A 505 39.56 3.82 -50.78
N ASP A 506 38.47 3.17 -50.35
CA ASP A 506 37.45 3.77 -49.47
C ASP A 506 37.99 4.13 -48.06
N SER A 507 39.20 3.67 -47.74
CA SER A 507 39.93 3.95 -46.51
C SER A 507 41.24 4.66 -46.84
N PHE A 508 41.46 5.84 -46.24
CA PHE A 508 42.72 6.58 -46.32
C PHE A 508 43.84 5.97 -45.45
N ALA A 509 43.59 4.83 -44.81
CA ALA A 509 44.52 4.24 -43.83
C ALA A 509 45.36 3.08 -44.39
N GLU A 510 44.81 2.27 -45.29
CA GLU A 510 45.43 1.03 -45.74
C GLU A 510 45.18 0.75 -47.23
N ILE A 511 46.14 0.13 -47.91
CA ILE A 511 46.05 -0.28 -49.32
C ILE A 511 46.05 -1.79 -49.46
N ASP A 512 45.29 -2.30 -50.43
CA ASP A 512 45.45 -3.69 -50.91
C ASP A 512 46.82 -3.82 -51.60
N PHE A 513 47.77 -4.40 -50.87
CA PHE A 513 49.15 -4.47 -51.33
C PHE A 513 49.33 -5.50 -52.45
N GLY A 514 48.49 -6.54 -52.50
CA GLY A 514 48.52 -7.53 -53.58
C GLY A 514 48.16 -6.88 -54.93
N ALA A 515 47.08 -6.11 -54.96
CA ALA A 515 46.69 -5.36 -56.16
C ALA A 515 47.77 -4.35 -56.59
N TYR A 516 48.43 -3.71 -55.64
CA TYR A 516 49.54 -2.80 -55.91
C TYR A 516 50.76 -3.50 -56.53
N ILE A 517 51.14 -4.69 -56.03
CA ILE A 517 52.29 -5.46 -56.55
C ILE A 517 52.13 -5.76 -58.04
N ILE A 518 50.93 -6.16 -58.47
CA ILE A 518 50.64 -6.49 -59.87
C ILE A 518 50.90 -5.28 -60.77
N GLU A 519 50.41 -4.10 -60.37
CA GLU A 519 50.59 -2.86 -61.14
C GLU A 519 52.05 -2.40 -61.16
N LEU A 520 52.76 -2.47 -60.02
CA LEU A 520 54.18 -2.12 -59.95
C LEU A 520 55.02 -3.03 -60.87
N ALA A 521 54.76 -4.34 -60.82
CA ALA A 521 55.46 -5.32 -61.62
C ALA A 521 55.23 -5.10 -63.13
N GLY A 522 53.99 -4.82 -63.53
CA GLY A 522 53.65 -4.50 -64.92
C GLY A 522 54.37 -3.22 -65.40
N PHE A 523 54.35 -2.17 -64.59
CA PHE A 523 55.05 -0.92 -64.89
C PHE A 523 56.56 -1.13 -65.12
N ILE A 524 57.23 -1.87 -64.22
CA ILE A 524 58.67 -2.15 -64.35
C ILE A 524 58.94 -3.03 -65.57
N GLN A 525 58.07 -4.01 -65.84
CA GLN A 525 58.20 -4.87 -67.00
C GLN A 525 58.14 -4.06 -68.29
N GLU A 526 57.22 -3.12 -68.44
CA GLU A 526 57.13 -2.26 -69.64
C GLU A 526 58.40 -1.42 -69.85
N HIS A 527 58.98 -0.85 -68.79
CA HIS A 527 60.11 0.07 -68.89
C HIS A 527 61.48 -0.61 -69.06
N TYR A 528 61.61 -1.86 -68.60
CA TYR A 528 62.86 -2.62 -68.65
C TYR A 528 62.85 -3.78 -69.64
N SER A 529 61.70 -4.07 -70.26
CA SER A 529 61.64 -5.03 -71.37
C SER A 529 62.36 -4.47 -72.59
N SER A 530 63.09 -5.34 -73.28
CA SER A 530 63.64 -5.07 -74.62
C SER A 530 62.96 -6.03 -75.59
N ASP A 531 62.76 -5.64 -76.86
CA ASP A 531 62.11 -6.46 -77.90
C ASP A 531 62.73 -7.88 -78.10
N LYS A 532 63.85 -8.17 -77.43
CA LYS A 532 64.63 -9.41 -77.57
C LYS A 532 64.47 -10.41 -76.42
N LYS A 533 63.77 -10.09 -75.31
CA LYS A 533 63.62 -10.98 -74.14
C LYS A 533 62.17 -11.13 -73.71
N ARG A 534 61.70 -12.38 -73.57
CA ARG A 534 60.36 -12.72 -73.06
C ARG A 534 60.45 -13.14 -71.59
N ILE A 535 60.18 -12.21 -70.68
CA ILE A 535 60.16 -12.50 -69.24
C ILE A 535 58.71 -12.59 -68.79
N HIS A 536 58.32 -13.71 -68.17
CA HIS A 536 56.98 -13.94 -67.64
C HIS A 536 56.94 -13.57 -66.15
N MET A 537 55.92 -12.80 -65.75
CA MET A 537 55.68 -12.43 -64.35
C MET A 537 54.59 -13.33 -63.77
N SER A 538 54.91 -14.06 -62.71
CA SER A 538 53.99 -14.93 -61.97
C SER A 538 53.74 -14.37 -60.57
N PHE A 539 52.51 -14.47 -60.08
CA PHE A 539 52.07 -13.86 -58.83
C PHE A 539 51.38 -14.89 -57.93
N ASP A 540 51.79 -14.94 -56.66
CA ASP A 540 51.15 -15.73 -55.60
C ASP A 540 50.85 -14.81 -54.42
N LEU A 541 49.67 -14.18 -54.42
CA LEU A 541 49.37 -13.02 -53.58
C LEU A 541 48.12 -13.23 -52.72
N ASP A 542 48.30 -13.25 -51.41
CA ASP A 542 47.25 -13.12 -50.41
C ASP A 542 46.72 -11.67 -50.34
N LYS A 543 45.47 -11.52 -49.88
CA LYS A 543 44.91 -10.21 -49.55
C LYS A 543 45.52 -9.66 -48.26
N VAL A 544 46.52 -8.79 -48.41
CA VAL A 544 47.20 -8.12 -47.30
C VAL A 544 47.03 -6.61 -47.42
N TYR A 545 46.46 -6.00 -46.39
CA TYR A 545 46.32 -4.55 -46.30
C TYR A 545 47.50 -3.95 -45.54
N LEU A 546 48.15 -2.95 -46.13
CA LEU A 546 49.29 -2.27 -45.53
C LEU A 546 49.03 -0.76 -45.43
N ASP A 547 49.40 -0.18 -44.30
CA ASP A 547 49.51 1.28 -44.16
C ASP A 547 50.62 1.86 -45.05
N ILE A 548 50.60 3.17 -45.27
CA ILE A 548 51.58 3.85 -46.12
C ILE A 548 53.04 3.69 -45.63
N THR A 549 53.24 3.62 -44.31
CA THR A 549 54.58 3.51 -43.71
C THR A 549 55.23 2.15 -43.97
N ARG A 550 54.44 1.12 -44.24
CA ARG A 550 54.89 -0.22 -44.63
C ARG A 550 54.86 -0.42 -46.15
N ALA A 551 53.82 0.08 -46.81
CA ALA A 551 53.66 -0.03 -48.25
C ALA A 551 54.81 0.59 -49.03
N VAL A 552 55.25 1.80 -48.66
CA VAL A 552 56.32 2.52 -49.37
C VAL A 552 57.65 1.77 -49.34
N PRO A 553 58.18 1.35 -48.16
CA PRO A 553 59.37 0.51 -48.11
C PRO A 553 59.24 -0.79 -48.91
N CYS A 554 58.12 -1.51 -48.79
CA CYS A 554 57.89 -2.75 -49.54
C CYS A 554 57.87 -2.52 -51.06
N GLY A 555 57.25 -1.43 -51.52
CA GLY A 555 57.22 -1.06 -52.93
C GLY A 555 58.59 -0.72 -53.50
N ILE A 556 59.44 -0.02 -52.74
CA ILE A 556 60.81 0.29 -53.16
C ILE A 556 61.66 -0.99 -53.18
N ILE A 557 61.52 -1.86 -52.18
CA ILE A 557 62.21 -3.15 -52.13
C ILE A 557 61.89 -3.99 -53.37
N LEU A 558 60.60 -4.13 -53.71
CA LEU A 558 60.18 -4.87 -54.90
C LEU A 558 60.70 -4.22 -56.18
N ASN A 559 60.67 -2.89 -56.27
CA ASN A 559 61.23 -2.19 -57.41
C ASN A 559 62.71 -2.53 -57.61
N GLU A 560 63.51 -2.55 -56.53
CA GLU A 560 64.92 -2.94 -56.61
C GLU A 560 65.10 -4.41 -57.01
N LEU A 561 64.32 -5.32 -56.42
CA LEU A 561 64.43 -6.75 -56.70
C LEU A 561 64.06 -7.08 -58.16
N ILE A 562 62.94 -6.55 -58.64
CA ILE A 562 62.47 -6.78 -60.01
C ILE A 562 63.45 -6.16 -61.01
N THR A 563 63.87 -4.91 -60.81
CA THR A 563 64.82 -4.26 -61.74
C THR A 563 66.18 -4.96 -61.77
N ASN A 564 66.66 -5.47 -60.64
CA ASN A 564 67.88 -6.29 -60.59
C ASN A 564 67.70 -7.62 -61.33
N GLY A 565 66.56 -8.30 -61.16
CA GLY A 565 66.21 -9.50 -61.92
C GLY A 565 66.29 -9.28 -63.42
N MET A 566 65.58 -8.26 -63.91
CA MET A 566 65.53 -7.90 -65.34
C MET A 566 66.93 -7.63 -65.92
N LYS A 567 67.83 -7.00 -65.14
CA LYS A 567 69.18 -6.62 -65.58
C LYS A 567 70.20 -7.75 -65.52
N TYR A 568 70.17 -8.56 -64.46
CA TYR A 568 71.26 -9.48 -64.13
C TYR A 568 70.89 -10.96 -64.32
N ALA A 569 69.67 -11.36 -63.96
CA ALA A 569 69.27 -12.77 -63.92
C ALA A 569 69.22 -13.41 -65.31
N PHE A 570 68.87 -12.64 -66.35
CA PHE A 570 68.61 -13.13 -67.71
C PHE A 570 69.61 -12.63 -68.76
N LYS A 571 70.85 -12.27 -68.40
CA LYS A 571 71.83 -11.72 -69.36
C LYS A 571 72.09 -12.63 -70.57
N ASN A 572 72.11 -13.94 -70.35
CA ASN A 572 72.39 -14.96 -71.38
C ASN A 572 71.16 -15.82 -71.75
N ARG A 573 69.95 -15.36 -71.40
CA ARG A 573 68.70 -16.06 -71.69
C ARG A 573 67.72 -15.16 -72.43
N SER A 574 67.00 -15.73 -73.39
CA SER A 574 65.92 -15.06 -74.13
C SER A 574 64.55 -15.20 -73.46
N GLU A 575 64.43 -16.14 -72.53
CA GLU A 575 63.21 -16.42 -71.76
C GLU A 575 63.53 -16.62 -70.29
N GLY A 576 62.59 -16.27 -69.41
CA GLY A 576 62.71 -16.44 -67.96
C GLY A 576 61.42 -16.11 -67.24
N THR A 577 61.36 -16.49 -65.96
CA THR A 577 60.21 -16.29 -65.09
C THR A 577 60.64 -15.58 -63.82
N VAL A 578 59.90 -14.53 -63.45
CA VAL A 578 60.00 -13.87 -62.15
C VAL A 578 58.71 -14.17 -61.39
N THR A 579 58.84 -14.68 -60.17
CA THR A 579 57.71 -14.98 -59.29
C THR A 579 57.74 -14.04 -58.09
N ILE A 580 56.62 -13.38 -57.83
CA ILE A 580 56.44 -12.52 -56.65
C ILE A 580 55.36 -13.14 -55.76
N GLY A 581 55.73 -13.41 -54.52
CA GLY A 581 54.88 -13.97 -53.50
C GLY A 581 54.57 -12.95 -52.40
N LEU A 582 53.33 -12.92 -51.94
CA LEU A 582 52.92 -12.19 -50.74
C LEU A 582 52.00 -13.10 -49.95
N THR A 583 52.44 -13.58 -48.79
CA THR A 583 51.63 -14.46 -47.94
C THR A 583 51.46 -13.89 -46.55
N ARG A 584 50.31 -14.11 -45.93
CA ARG A 584 50.06 -13.74 -44.53
C ARG A 584 50.18 -14.98 -43.64
N LYS A 585 51.09 -14.92 -42.67
CA LYS A 585 51.26 -15.94 -41.62
C LYS A 585 51.03 -15.30 -40.26
N ASP A 586 49.82 -15.47 -39.73
CA ASP A 586 49.36 -14.87 -38.47
C ASP A 586 49.54 -13.33 -38.43
N LYS A 587 50.55 -12.86 -37.67
CA LYS A 587 50.91 -11.44 -37.45
C LYS A 587 52.06 -10.96 -38.34
N GLU A 588 52.55 -11.80 -39.24
CA GLU A 588 53.64 -11.47 -40.16
C GLU A 588 53.18 -11.61 -41.60
N ALA A 589 53.62 -10.67 -42.45
CA ALA A 589 53.56 -10.82 -43.89
C ALA A 589 54.93 -11.29 -44.38
N VAL A 590 54.90 -12.18 -45.36
CA VAL A 590 56.08 -12.71 -46.04
C VAL A 590 56.02 -12.27 -47.48
N LEU A 591 56.94 -11.38 -47.85
CA LEU A 591 57.14 -10.93 -49.21
C LEU A 591 58.31 -11.69 -49.83
N GLU A 592 58.06 -12.38 -50.92
CA GLU A 592 59.03 -13.25 -51.59
C GLU A 592 59.24 -12.81 -53.04
N TYR A 593 60.51 -12.76 -53.45
CA TYR A 593 60.94 -12.60 -54.83
C TYR A 593 61.75 -13.83 -55.24
N LYS A 594 61.42 -14.39 -56.41
CA LYS A 594 62.17 -15.48 -57.04
C LYS A 594 62.36 -15.21 -58.52
N ASP A 595 63.52 -15.55 -59.06
CA ASP A 595 63.72 -15.70 -60.50
C ASP A 595 64.32 -17.07 -60.83
N ASP A 596 64.19 -17.48 -62.09
CA ASP A 596 64.82 -18.70 -62.64
C ASP A 596 66.11 -18.40 -63.40
N GLY A 597 66.79 -17.29 -63.09
CA GLY A 597 67.99 -16.83 -63.77
C GLY A 597 69.29 -17.45 -63.24
N THR A 598 70.41 -16.74 -63.40
CA THR A 598 71.74 -17.23 -62.96
C THR A 598 71.92 -17.29 -61.44
N GLY A 599 70.99 -16.73 -60.66
CA GLY A 599 71.10 -16.61 -59.21
C GLY A 599 72.20 -15.68 -58.72
N PHE A 600 72.37 -15.61 -57.39
CA PHE A 600 73.45 -14.87 -56.73
C PHE A 600 74.74 -15.71 -56.71
N GLY A 601 75.90 -15.08 -56.90
CA GLY A 601 77.19 -15.75 -56.68
C GLY A 601 77.36 -16.16 -55.22
N GLN A 602 78.01 -17.30 -54.95
CA GLN A 602 78.13 -17.87 -53.61
C GLN A 602 78.81 -16.90 -52.61
N GLN A 603 79.84 -16.19 -53.05
CA GLN A 603 80.49 -15.12 -52.27
C GLN A 603 79.54 -13.95 -51.95
N VAL A 604 78.62 -13.60 -52.86
CA VAL A 604 77.66 -12.49 -52.66
C VAL A 604 76.62 -12.88 -51.61
N VAL A 605 76.16 -14.14 -51.62
CA VAL A 605 75.26 -14.67 -50.60
C VAL A 605 75.94 -14.70 -49.23
N GLU A 606 77.20 -15.13 -49.15
CA GLU A 606 77.99 -15.14 -47.92
C GLU A 606 78.29 -13.73 -47.39
N ASP A 607 78.66 -12.79 -48.26
CA ASP A 607 78.93 -11.39 -47.91
C ASP A 607 77.66 -10.68 -47.39
N ILE A 608 76.50 -10.93 -48.00
CA ILE A 608 75.24 -10.32 -47.55
C ILE A 608 74.75 -10.95 -46.24
N ASN A 609 74.84 -12.28 -46.10
CA ASN A 609 74.43 -12.98 -44.87
C ASN A 609 75.36 -12.67 -43.67
N SER A 610 76.61 -12.29 -43.93
CA SER A 610 77.58 -11.83 -42.91
C SER A 610 77.53 -10.32 -42.64
N GLY A 611 76.63 -9.57 -43.30
CA GLY A 611 76.43 -8.13 -43.09
C GLY A 611 77.42 -7.21 -43.84
N ASN A 612 78.29 -7.75 -44.69
CA ASN A 612 79.26 -7.00 -45.49
C ASN A 612 78.70 -6.64 -46.89
N ILE A 613 77.58 -5.91 -46.90
CA ILE A 613 76.83 -5.60 -48.13
C ILE A 613 77.55 -4.51 -48.93
N ARG A 614 78.14 -4.87 -50.08
CA ARG A 614 78.89 -3.94 -50.95
C ARG A 614 78.04 -3.20 -51.98
N SER A 615 76.89 -3.74 -52.39
CA SER A 615 76.06 -3.10 -53.41
C SER A 615 75.04 -2.15 -52.79
N LEU A 616 74.94 -0.94 -53.35
CA LEU A 616 74.04 0.11 -52.86
C LEU A 616 72.56 -0.34 -52.85
N GLY A 617 72.14 -1.13 -53.85
CA GLY A 617 70.78 -1.67 -53.93
C GLY A 617 70.45 -2.62 -52.77
N MET A 618 71.40 -3.50 -52.40
CA MET A 618 71.19 -4.41 -51.28
C MET A 618 71.29 -3.71 -49.93
N GLN A 619 72.11 -2.65 -49.81
CA GLN A 619 72.14 -1.80 -48.62
C GLN A 619 70.78 -1.10 -48.42
N LEU A 620 70.17 -0.63 -49.50
CA LEU A 620 68.83 -0.04 -49.47
C LEU A 620 67.76 -1.06 -49.04
N ILE A 621 67.76 -2.25 -49.62
CA ILE A 621 66.81 -3.32 -49.26
C ILE A 621 66.97 -3.70 -47.78
N ALA A 622 68.19 -3.84 -47.29
CA ALA A 622 68.45 -4.15 -45.87
C ALA A 622 67.98 -3.01 -44.94
N GLY A 623 68.25 -1.75 -45.29
CA GLY A 623 67.80 -0.58 -44.53
C GLY A 623 66.28 -0.46 -44.46
N LEU A 624 65.59 -0.63 -45.59
CA LEU A 624 64.13 -0.62 -45.66
C LEU A 624 63.51 -1.82 -44.92
N THR A 625 64.14 -2.99 -44.98
CA THR A 625 63.71 -4.16 -44.20
C THR A 625 63.81 -3.88 -42.70
N SER A 626 64.87 -3.20 -42.25
CA SER A 626 65.01 -2.77 -40.86
C SER A 626 63.94 -1.74 -40.45
N GLN A 627 63.58 -0.81 -41.35
CA GLN A 627 62.49 0.15 -41.13
C GLN A 627 61.14 -0.54 -40.94
N LEU A 628 60.91 -1.64 -41.67
CA LEU A 628 59.75 -2.51 -41.50
C LEU A 628 59.78 -3.35 -40.20
N LYS A 629 60.88 -3.27 -39.43
CA LYS A 629 61.18 -4.17 -38.30
C LYS A 629 61.16 -5.65 -38.72
N GLY A 630 61.55 -5.91 -39.97
CA GLY A 630 61.51 -7.23 -40.58
C GLY A 630 62.86 -7.94 -40.59
N LYS A 631 62.85 -9.18 -41.09
CA LYS A 631 64.02 -10.02 -41.34
C LYS A 631 64.08 -10.36 -42.83
N MET A 632 65.27 -10.30 -43.41
CA MET A 632 65.54 -10.66 -44.79
C MET A 632 66.37 -11.95 -44.85
N GLU A 633 65.98 -12.88 -45.72
CA GLU A 633 66.74 -14.08 -46.08
C GLU A 633 67.00 -14.10 -47.58
N ILE A 634 68.24 -14.40 -47.96
CA ILE A 634 68.66 -14.45 -49.36
C ILE A 634 69.31 -15.80 -49.64
N GLY A 635 69.03 -16.35 -50.81
CA GLY A 635 69.66 -17.56 -51.28
C GLY A 635 69.43 -17.81 -52.76
N ASN A 636 69.78 -19.02 -53.20
CA ASN A 636 69.53 -19.49 -54.55
C ASN A 636 68.54 -20.66 -54.53
N ALA A 637 67.51 -20.60 -55.36
CA ALA A 637 66.50 -21.65 -55.51
C ALA A 637 66.14 -21.80 -57.01
N GLN A 638 67.03 -22.45 -57.78
CA GLN A 638 66.96 -22.52 -59.25
C GLN A 638 67.05 -21.15 -59.96
N GLY A 639 67.63 -20.18 -59.25
CA GLY A 639 67.82 -18.77 -59.61
C GLY A 639 67.86 -17.95 -58.31
N ALA A 640 67.69 -16.63 -58.35
CA ALA A 640 67.81 -15.81 -57.14
C ALA A 640 66.52 -15.88 -56.29
N ARG A 641 66.65 -15.99 -54.97
CA ARG A 641 65.54 -15.94 -54.01
C ARG A 641 65.82 -14.93 -52.90
N VAL A 642 64.84 -14.05 -52.66
CA VAL A 642 64.83 -13.11 -51.54
C VAL A 642 63.50 -13.22 -50.82
N GLU A 643 63.54 -13.46 -49.51
CA GLU A 643 62.36 -13.51 -48.64
C GLU A 643 62.48 -12.43 -47.56
N ILE A 644 61.42 -11.66 -47.35
CA ILE A 644 61.36 -10.60 -46.34
C ILE A 644 60.12 -10.83 -45.49
N ARG A 645 60.33 -11.01 -44.19
CA ARG A 645 59.29 -11.24 -43.18
C ARG A 645 59.16 -10.00 -42.31
N PHE A 646 57.97 -9.44 -42.19
CA PHE A 646 57.75 -8.24 -41.38
C PHE A 646 56.39 -8.26 -40.66
N PRO A 647 56.28 -7.62 -39.49
CA PRO A 647 55.04 -7.59 -38.72
C PRO A 647 53.97 -6.71 -39.36
N VAL A 648 52.75 -7.24 -39.47
CA VAL A 648 51.55 -6.53 -39.91
C VAL A 648 50.58 -6.37 -38.73
N ASN A 649 49.84 -5.26 -38.68
CA ASN A 649 48.85 -5.06 -37.62
C ASN A 649 47.66 -6.01 -37.85
N ASN A 650 47.00 -6.41 -36.75
CA ASN A 650 45.69 -7.06 -36.87
C ASN A 650 44.70 -6.04 -37.45
N SER A 651 44.28 -6.26 -38.70
CA SER A 651 42.98 -5.79 -39.19
C SER A 651 41.86 -6.40 -38.36
#